data_AF-A0A1F9TP69-F1
#
_entry.id   AF-A0A1F9TP69-F1
#
_cell.length_a   1.000
_cell.length_b   1.000
_cell.length_c   1.000
_cell.angle_alpha   90.00
_cell.angle_beta   90.00
_cell.angle_gamma   90.00
#
_symmetry.space_group_name_H-M   'P 1'
#
loop_
_entity.id
_entity.type
_entity.pdbx_description
1 polymer ?
#
loop_
_entity_poly.entity_id
_entity_poly.type
_entity_poly.pdbx_seq_one_letter_code
_entity_poly.pdbx_strand_id
1 'polypeptide(L)'
;MKRVIFSAILFSLASAASAYEKIEFKAMLQSPAFQKPTSVALNGSRIYVTDSKVNSVFVFDAEGKQIKKIDGALKAPEAAVYGGGNLYVADTGNSRIAVFDADGKMLFSFGSPGDAPGQFEGPRGIAFGPDNRLYVSNTGASRIDVFNSDGIYLYGFPVAKSDGVTKLNPGKIVLSRSGDVLVSDPAKAIVQRYDRTGKLLKEYLMPNNGAAVDKFGFLYVINSKEGKVYELSEAGAEVAKFGTRGKGRMEYKALRDLAIGGDGLFYLCDEENKKVVILKVEGAGEGAAELPQAPLLDRFAVKGPVAKLNFKADVFTVTPDGKVVAWLPEAKELALIEGTTKKTLVKEGKLQGQVRGPRGLFVDKTGKVYVADTGNDRIQIFNADGTYDNMFGESGSGEGQFRAPSGVAVNSKGNIYVADSKNKMLKAFTADGMFLFAKGPQIGNITLQNPVAVRCDENKNVYILDSVLKKVIVTDAMGKFLRLWDDSGALQDPASLSTDGKGFFYILDKGAYSVKIFDENGVFTASFFAKGRGERELWAPQALDFRNDKVYISDLETGRLAAFDISYMPEAPAAVAAAVAEKSVKLTWQAKASAWTGGFKVFRGTSPGDLVEIATAKEAAFEDAPPAPNTKYYYAAAGMSVTGIQGGLSAPVEADYKGPAAPVAAAAEASGPRKNAAPLEIIAPKLDYIFSANYKQHSPLSEKKKPIGVVTVQNNTDTDFNGVILSFFSSEIMESASSNEVGDVKAGAQVEVPVYATFSNRVLNITEDTPIQCKMTLTYYKDGEEKTFTMNKPMKVLSRDAIVWDNTARLANFITVKDTPIGEFKAFAQGEEKKIGDAGDNVNAKLLTGLLFWEALGDHGVSYQADPVSAYASVKSTQNLVLDTVQFPRKTLRLKSGDCDDLTALFATLFESAGLHAALLDYPGHIAVMFDTGETDANAVGLPEESLIKYNNTFWVGVEVTMVGKNFYDAIVYEADLYRKSAADVKIIDVRTARDEFEPVTLPDTEADKFESAGLTARVKEAIAALTAARYEHLKKYYGNILRETPDDIEANLTLGIYHADYKAYDEAAGCFGKVLAKEPFNAAALNNLGNLRFTEGKYDEAKEFYFKATKADPFDGQVWLNLARVSGKLGKKEDVKMFADKAVKLEEGLGDMAKMLSK
;
A
#
# COMPACT_ATOMS: atom_id res chain seq x y z
N MET A 1 8.09 -43.81 29.00
CA MET A 1 8.84 -42.68 28.40
C MET A 1 10.04 -43.24 27.68
N LYS A 2 10.41 -42.93 26.43
CA LYS A 2 9.72 -42.43 25.23
C LYS A 2 10.66 -42.84 24.09
N ARG A 3 10.18 -43.69 23.17
CA ARG A 3 10.78 -43.99 21.86
C ARG A 3 10.34 -42.89 20.89
N VAL A 4 11.26 -42.21 20.21
CA VAL A 4 11.05 -41.59 18.90
C VAL A 4 12.42 -41.46 18.24
N ILE A 5 12.48 -41.77 16.94
CA ILE A 5 13.27 -41.14 15.85
C ILE A 5 13.75 -42.20 14.85
N PHE A 6 13.13 -42.10 13.66
CA PHE A 6 13.54 -42.57 12.34
C PHE A 6 13.49 -44.07 12.05
N SER A 7 12.32 -44.54 11.59
CA SER A 7 12.22 -45.73 10.75
C SER A 7 12.62 -45.38 9.32
N ALA A 8 13.74 -45.96 8.91
CA ALA A 8 14.03 -46.32 7.54
C ALA A 8 12.92 -47.23 6.99
N ILE A 9 12.52 -47.00 5.74
CA ILE A 9 11.85 -48.03 4.93
C ILE A 9 12.73 -48.25 3.69
N LEU A 10 13.25 -49.48 3.65
CA LEU A 10 13.92 -50.12 2.53
C LEU A 10 13.20 -49.84 1.21
N PHE A 11 13.90 -49.31 0.21
CA PHE A 11 13.57 -49.60 -1.19
C PHE A 11 14.30 -50.90 -1.56
N SER A 12 13.52 -51.97 -1.71
CA SER A 12 13.98 -53.24 -2.24
C SER A 12 14.50 -53.09 -3.66
N LEU A 13 15.64 -53.72 -3.93
CA LEU A 13 16.05 -54.14 -5.27
C LEU A 13 14.93 -55.00 -5.89
N ALA A 14 14.12 -54.40 -6.76
CA ALA A 14 13.20 -55.13 -7.62
C ALA A 14 13.90 -55.39 -8.96
N SER A 15 14.00 -56.68 -9.31
CA SER A 15 14.48 -57.15 -10.61
C SER A 15 13.58 -56.67 -11.74
N ALA A 16 14.20 -56.45 -12.90
CA ALA A 16 13.57 -56.12 -14.17
C ALA A 16 12.36 -57.01 -14.51
N ALA A 17 11.15 -56.46 -14.38
CA ALA A 17 9.93 -56.86 -15.05
C ALA A 17 9.07 -55.59 -15.23
N SER A 18 8.53 -55.40 -16.44
CA SER A 18 7.79 -54.23 -16.95
C SER A 18 7.28 -53.24 -15.89
N ALA A 19 7.93 -52.08 -15.78
CA ALA A 19 7.50 -50.99 -14.91
C ALA A 19 6.16 -50.35 -15.33
N TYR A 20 5.62 -50.69 -16.50
CA TYR A 20 4.28 -50.27 -16.93
C TYR A 20 3.31 -51.44 -16.82
N GLU A 21 2.16 -51.20 -16.20
CA GLU A 21 1.05 -52.15 -16.18
C GLU A 21 0.36 -52.19 -17.55
N LYS A 22 0.21 -51.03 -18.20
CA LYS A 22 -0.42 -50.92 -19.51
C LYS A 22 0.00 -49.65 -20.24
N ILE A 23 0.35 -49.78 -21.52
CA ILE A 23 0.49 -48.65 -22.45
C ILE A 23 -0.65 -48.73 -23.46
N GLU A 24 -1.57 -47.77 -23.41
CA GLU A 24 -2.76 -47.74 -24.23
C GLU A 24 -2.65 -46.68 -25.33
N PHE A 25 -2.77 -47.10 -26.59
CA PHE A 25 -2.93 -46.18 -27.71
C PHE A 25 -4.30 -45.50 -27.64
N LYS A 26 -4.33 -44.17 -27.62
CA LYS A 26 -5.57 -43.40 -27.57
C LYS A 26 -5.94 -42.83 -28.94
N ALA A 27 -5.01 -42.14 -29.58
CA ALA A 27 -5.24 -41.49 -30.86
C ALA A 27 -3.94 -41.24 -31.61
N MET A 28 -4.07 -40.86 -32.88
CA MET A 28 -2.94 -40.44 -33.71
C MET A 28 -3.36 -39.22 -34.54
N LEU A 29 -2.59 -38.14 -34.42
CA LEU A 29 -2.78 -36.94 -35.22
C LEU A 29 -1.99 -37.09 -36.52
N GLN A 30 -2.70 -36.98 -37.63
CA GLN A 30 -2.11 -36.97 -38.97
C GLN A 30 -2.73 -35.84 -39.78
N SER A 31 -1.91 -35.16 -40.57
CA SER A 31 -2.34 -34.19 -41.55
C SER A 31 -1.66 -34.50 -42.87
N PRO A 32 -2.37 -34.52 -44.02
CA PRO A 32 -1.72 -34.68 -45.32
C PRO A 32 -0.75 -33.54 -45.63
N ALA A 33 -0.88 -32.40 -44.93
CA ALA A 33 0.02 -31.27 -45.06
C ALA A 33 1.33 -31.41 -44.27
N PHE A 34 1.45 -32.36 -43.33
CA PHE A 34 2.69 -32.54 -42.56
C PHE A 34 3.87 -32.87 -43.49
N GLN A 35 4.95 -32.12 -43.32
CA GLN A 35 6.22 -32.37 -44.00
C GLN A 35 7.33 -32.62 -43.00
N LYS A 36 7.41 -31.81 -41.93
CA LYS A 36 8.44 -31.92 -40.89
C LYS A 36 7.87 -31.43 -39.54
N PRO A 37 6.95 -32.20 -38.91
CA PRO A 37 6.43 -31.83 -37.60
C PRO A 37 7.53 -31.88 -36.54
N THR A 38 7.71 -30.79 -35.79
CA THR A 38 8.88 -30.56 -34.94
C THR A 38 8.58 -30.54 -33.44
N SER A 39 7.42 -30.03 -33.03
CA SER A 39 7.07 -29.85 -31.62
C SER A 39 5.58 -29.96 -31.38
N VAL A 40 5.21 -30.36 -30.15
CA VAL A 40 3.83 -30.43 -29.67
C VAL A 40 3.65 -29.58 -28.40
N ALA A 41 2.58 -28.78 -28.36
CA ALA A 41 2.19 -27.97 -27.20
C ALA A 41 0.71 -28.16 -26.88
N LEU A 42 0.33 -27.99 -25.60
CA LEU A 42 -0.99 -28.38 -25.08
C LEU A 42 -1.65 -27.22 -24.32
N ASN A 43 -2.96 -27.04 -24.51
CA ASN A 43 -3.80 -26.09 -23.75
C ASN A 43 -5.03 -26.80 -23.14
N GLY A 44 -4.88 -28.05 -22.71
CA GLY A 44 -5.96 -28.89 -22.17
C GLY A 44 -6.99 -29.35 -23.22
N SER A 45 -7.61 -28.43 -23.95
CA SER A 45 -8.62 -28.69 -24.99
C SER A 45 -8.09 -28.67 -26.43
N ARG A 46 -6.87 -28.14 -26.63
CA ARG A 46 -6.24 -27.98 -27.95
C ARG A 46 -4.82 -28.51 -27.95
N ILE A 47 -4.43 -29.11 -29.07
CA ILE A 47 -3.10 -29.64 -29.34
C ILE A 47 -2.50 -28.85 -30.51
N TYR A 48 -1.34 -28.26 -30.31
CA TYR A 48 -0.63 -27.44 -31.29
C TYR A 48 0.60 -28.20 -31.79
N VAL A 49 0.74 -28.37 -33.10
CA VAL A 49 1.87 -29.07 -33.72
C VAL A 49 2.58 -28.14 -34.68
N THR A 50 3.83 -27.78 -34.39
CA THR A 50 4.64 -26.96 -35.30
C THR A 50 5.19 -27.82 -36.43
N ASP A 51 5.26 -27.27 -37.65
CA ASP A 51 5.95 -27.89 -38.78
C ASP A 51 6.96 -26.92 -39.39
N SER A 52 8.25 -27.25 -39.26
CA SER A 52 9.33 -26.34 -39.66
C SER A 52 9.58 -26.29 -41.16
N LYS A 53 9.00 -27.21 -41.94
CA LYS A 53 9.11 -27.18 -43.40
C LYS A 53 7.92 -26.48 -44.04
N VAL A 54 6.73 -26.65 -43.47
CA VAL A 54 5.50 -25.98 -43.91
C VAL A 54 5.42 -24.53 -43.44
N ASN A 55 6.18 -24.17 -42.38
CA ASN A 55 6.18 -22.85 -41.75
C ASN A 55 4.83 -22.50 -41.08
N SER A 56 4.23 -23.47 -40.39
CA SER A 56 2.90 -23.31 -39.79
C SER A 56 2.80 -24.04 -38.45
N VAL A 57 1.75 -23.69 -37.69
CA VAL A 57 1.30 -24.49 -36.54
C VAL A 57 -0.07 -25.08 -36.86
N PHE A 58 -0.21 -26.39 -36.75
CA PHE A 58 -1.48 -27.10 -36.92
C PHE A 58 -2.15 -27.26 -35.56
N VAL A 59 -3.46 -27.00 -35.49
CA VAL A 59 -4.23 -27.07 -34.25
C VAL A 59 -5.25 -28.19 -34.37
N PHE A 60 -5.28 -29.06 -33.38
CA PHE A 60 -6.20 -30.18 -33.23
C PHE A 60 -7.03 -30.00 -31.96
N ASP A 61 -8.26 -30.52 -31.96
CA ASP A 61 -9.05 -30.70 -30.74
C ASP A 61 -8.58 -31.92 -29.93
N ALA A 62 -9.19 -32.14 -28.77
CA ALA A 62 -8.86 -33.25 -27.87
C ALA A 62 -9.13 -34.63 -28.51
N GLU A 63 -10.08 -34.70 -29.43
CA GLU A 63 -10.41 -35.90 -30.20
C GLU A 63 -9.44 -36.15 -31.37
N GLY A 64 -8.53 -35.22 -31.63
CA GLY A 64 -7.47 -35.33 -32.62
C GLY A 64 -7.87 -34.95 -34.04
N LYS A 65 -9.00 -34.26 -34.21
CA LYS A 65 -9.41 -33.67 -35.48
C LYS A 65 -8.70 -32.33 -35.68
N GLN A 66 -8.13 -32.12 -36.87
CA GLN A 66 -7.54 -30.83 -37.21
C GLN A 66 -8.64 -29.78 -37.33
N ILE A 67 -8.57 -28.75 -36.48
CA ILE A 67 -9.55 -27.65 -36.44
C ILE A 67 -8.99 -26.36 -37.03
N LYS A 68 -7.67 -26.18 -37.07
CA LYS A 68 -7.06 -24.95 -37.61
C LYS A 68 -5.64 -25.15 -38.11
N LYS A 69 -5.20 -24.19 -38.93
CA LYS A 69 -3.80 -23.98 -39.33
C LYS A 69 -3.46 -22.52 -39.09
N ILE A 70 -2.39 -22.26 -38.35
CA ILE A 70 -1.89 -20.93 -38.04
C ILE A 70 -0.76 -20.62 -39.01
N ASP A 71 -1.05 -19.69 -39.92
CA ASP A 71 -0.12 -19.16 -40.91
C ASP A 71 0.26 -17.74 -40.46
N GLY A 72 1.40 -17.62 -39.77
CA GLY A 72 1.80 -16.40 -39.05
C GLY A 72 3.04 -15.71 -39.61
N ALA A 73 3.31 -15.85 -40.91
CA ALA A 73 4.61 -15.50 -41.51
C ALA A 73 5.80 -16.11 -40.74
N LEU A 74 5.57 -17.30 -40.16
CA LEU A 74 6.59 -18.09 -39.50
C LEU A 74 7.61 -18.56 -40.54
N LYS A 75 8.81 -18.89 -40.09
CA LYS A 75 9.89 -19.44 -40.88
C LYS A 75 10.65 -20.43 -40.03
N ALA A 76 10.55 -21.71 -40.38
CA ALA A 76 11.12 -22.82 -39.64
C ALA A 76 10.81 -22.80 -38.14
N PRO A 77 9.51 -22.81 -37.72
CA PRO A 77 9.16 -22.91 -36.31
C PRO A 77 9.62 -24.25 -35.71
N GLU A 78 10.53 -24.23 -34.73
CA GLU A 78 11.12 -25.45 -34.14
C GLU A 78 10.47 -25.86 -32.81
N ALA A 79 9.83 -24.94 -32.07
CA ALA A 79 9.18 -25.27 -30.80
C ALA A 79 7.95 -24.39 -30.54
N ALA A 80 6.98 -24.93 -29.81
CA ALA A 80 5.84 -24.21 -29.27
C ALA A 80 5.63 -24.53 -27.78
N VAL A 81 5.05 -23.60 -27.03
CA VAL A 81 4.55 -23.84 -25.67
C VAL A 81 3.34 -22.94 -25.41
N TYR A 82 2.34 -23.46 -24.68
CA TYR A 82 1.21 -22.66 -24.24
C TYR A 82 1.39 -22.30 -22.76
N GLY A 83 1.18 -21.03 -22.41
CA GLY A 83 1.32 -20.54 -21.04
C GLY A 83 0.87 -19.09 -20.90
N GLY A 84 0.50 -18.65 -19.70
CA GLY A 84 0.01 -17.28 -19.48
C GLY A 84 -1.16 -16.87 -20.39
N GLY A 85 -1.95 -17.84 -20.86
CA GLY A 85 -3.08 -17.63 -21.79
C GLY A 85 -2.71 -17.49 -23.27
N ASN A 86 -1.43 -17.63 -23.64
CA ASN A 86 -0.96 -17.45 -25.02
C ASN A 86 -0.15 -18.65 -25.52
N LEU A 87 -0.10 -18.80 -26.84
CA LEU A 87 0.79 -19.73 -27.53
C LEU A 87 2.08 -19.00 -27.94
N TYR A 88 3.23 -19.40 -27.40
CA TYR A 88 4.54 -18.93 -27.82
C TYR A 88 5.13 -19.92 -28.81
N VAL A 89 5.76 -19.42 -29.88
CA VAL A 89 6.36 -20.21 -30.94
C VAL A 89 7.77 -19.69 -31.20
N ALA A 90 8.77 -20.57 -31.12
CA ALA A 90 10.14 -20.28 -31.53
C ALA A 90 10.22 -20.24 -33.04
N ASP A 91 10.13 -19.04 -33.61
CA ASP A 91 10.18 -18.76 -35.03
C ASP A 91 11.65 -18.67 -35.49
N THR A 92 12.32 -19.84 -35.46
CA THR A 92 13.78 -19.96 -35.49
C THR A 92 14.41 -19.29 -36.71
N GLY A 93 13.80 -19.43 -37.89
CA GLY A 93 14.30 -18.88 -39.14
C GLY A 93 14.18 -17.35 -39.23
N ASN A 94 13.38 -16.74 -38.35
CA ASN A 94 13.25 -15.28 -38.20
C ASN A 94 13.96 -14.76 -36.92
N SER A 95 14.66 -15.60 -36.17
CA SER A 95 15.36 -15.25 -34.92
C SER A 95 14.49 -14.51 -33.90
N ARG A 96 13.25 -14.98 -33.69
CA ARG A 96 12.29 -14.37 -32.76
C ARG A 96 11.39 -15.40 -32.10
N ILE A 97 10.68 -14.98 -31.06
CA ILE A 97 9.52 -15.68 -30.51
C ILE A 97 8.26 -14.97 -31.00
N ALA A 98 7.38 -15.73 -31.64
CA ALA A 98 6.07 -15.30 -32.10
C ALA A 98 5.00 -15.71 -31.07
N VAL A 99 4.12 -14.79 -30.69
CA VAL A 99 3.09 -15.01 -29.68
C VAL A 99 1.71 -14.90 -30.32
N PHE A 100 0.85 -15.89 -30.08
CA PHE A 100 -0.50 -15.98 -30.62
C PHE A 100 -1.52 -16.14 -29.51
N ASP A 101 -2.74 -15.65 -29.75
CA ASP A 101 -3.88 -15.97 -28.88
C ASP A 101 -4.39 -17.40 -29.12
N ALA A 102 -5.40 -17.80 -28.36
CA ALA A 102 -6.03 -19.11 -28.48
C ALA A 102 -6.57 -19.36 -29.91
N ASP A 103 -7.02 -18.31 -30.60
CA ASP A 103 -7.53 -18.36 -31.97
C ASP A 103 -6.43 -18.33 -33.03
N GLY A 104 -5.15 -18.26 -32.64
CA GLY A 104 -4.04 -18.28 -33.56
C GLY A 104 -3.82 -16.97 -34.30
N LYS A 105 -4.38 -15.86 -33.83
CA LYS A 105 -4.00 -14.52 -34.28
C LYS A 105 -2.69 -14.13 -33.61
N MET A 106 -1.72 -13.66 -34.40
CA MET A 106 -0.46 -13.15 -33.86
C MET A 106 -0.74 -11.89 -33.03
N LEU A 107 -0.37 -11.93 -31.75
CA LEU A 107 -0.51 -10.82 -30.82
C LEU A 107 0.71 -9.89 -30.92
N PHE A 108 1.90 -10.47 -30.86
CA PHE A 108 3.17 -9.76 -30.98
C PHE A 108 4.33 -10.73 -31.22
N SER A 109 5.53 -10.20 -31.43
CA SER A 109 6.78 -10.97 -31.39
C SER A 109 7.88 -10.17 -30.71
N PHE A 110 8.87 -10.86 -30.15
CA PHE A 110 10.07 -10.29 -29.56
C PHE A 110 11.29 -11.17 -29.90
N GLY A 111 12.47 -10.60 -29.77
CA GLY A 111 13.71 -11.16 -30.30
C GLY A 111 14.08 -10.55 -31.64
N SER A 112 15.37 -10.29 -31.81
CA SER A 112 15.98 -9.89 -33.08
C SER A 112 17.25 -10.69 -33.33
N PRO A 113 17.74 -10.81 -34.59
CA PRO A 113 19.00 -11.49 -34.86
C PRO A 113 20.18 -10.83 -34.12
N GLY A 114 20.99 -11.63 -33.43
CA GLY A 114 22.20 -11.17 -32.75
C GLY A 114 22.54 -11.98 -31.49
N ASP A 115 23.62 -11.60 -30.84
CA ASP A 115 24.17 -12.26 -29.65
C ASP A 115 24.07 -11.42 -28.37
N ALA A 116 23.57 -10.17 -28.43
CA ALA A 116 23.29 -9.37 -27.24
C ALA A 116 22.13 -9.98 -26.43
N PRO A 117 21.98 -9.67 -25.12
CA PRO A 117 20.82 -10.07 -24.33
C PRO A 117 19.49 -9.81 -25.07
N GLY A 118 18.55 -10.76 -25.00
CA GLY A 118 17.26 -10.71 -25.69
C GLY A 118 17.29 -10.90 -27.22
N GLN A 119 18.45 -10.81 -27.87
CA GLN A 119 18.63 -11.17 -29.28
C GLN A 119 18.87 -12.67 -29.43
N PHE A 120 18.45 -13.26 -30.55
CA PHE A 120 18.54 -14.70 -30.78
C PHE A 120 19.40 -15.08 -31.98
N GLU A 121 20.21 -16.11 -31.78
CA GLU A 121 20.89 -16.88 -32.82
C GLU A 121 20.34 -18.31 -32.83
N GLY A 122 19.25 -18.50 -33.60
CA GLY A 122 18.59 -19.80 -33.75
C GLY A 122 17.90 -20.28 -32.48
N PRO A 123 16.79 -19.65 -32.04
CA PRO A 123 16.04 -20.09 -30.88
C PRO A 123 15.31 -21.40 -31.19
N ARG A 124 15.52 -22.48 -30.42
CA ARG A 124 15.02 -23.84 -30.79
C ARG A 124 14.14 -24.53 -29.76
N GLY A 125 14.20 -24.12 -28.51
CA GLY A 125 13.46 -24.70 -27.41
C GLY A 125 12.85 -23.59 -26.59
N ILE A 126 11.61 -23.80 -26.17
CA ILE A 126 10.90 -22.89 -25.30
C ILE A 126 10.12 -23.68 -24.28
N ALA A 127 9.99 -23.12 -23.08
CA ALA A 127 9.17 -23.69 -22.05
C ALA A 127 8.61 -22.59 -21.15
N PHE A 128 7.37 -22.75 -20.72
CA PHE A 128 6.68 -21.80 -19.87
C PHE A 128 6.63 -22.35 -18.45
N GLY A 129 7.21 -21.62 -17.51
CA GLY A 129 7.41 -22.06 -16.14
C GLY A 129 6.19 -21.83 -15.25
N PRO A 130 6.09 -22.57 -14.13
CA PRO A 130 5.09 -22.34 -13.09
C PRO A 130 5.21 -20.96 -12.41
N ASP A 131 6.33 -20.27 -12.62
CA ASP A 131 6.60 -18.91 -12.17
C ASP A 131 6.12 -17.81 -13.14
N ASN A 132 5.32 -18.20 -14.13
CA ASN A 132 4.77 -17.31 -15.17
C ASN A 132 5.84 -16.65 -16.06
N ARG A 133 6.98 -17.33 -16.21
CA ARG A 133 8.09 -16.92 -17.08
C ARG A 133 8.25 -17.84 -18.28
N LEU A 134 8.77 -17.29 -19.36
CA LEU A 134 9.14 -18.00 -20.56
C LEU A 134 10.65 -18.16 -20.63
N TYR A 135 11.10 -19.40 -20.77
CA TYR A 135 12.50 -19.77 -20.95
C TYR A 135 12.74 -20.13 -22.42
N VAL A 136 13.77 -19.55 -23.02
CA VAL A 136 14.08 -19.70 -24.45
C VAL A 136 15.53 -20.14 -24.62
N SER A 137 15.77 -21.21 -25.38
CA SER A 137 17.14 -21.63 -25.69
C SER A 137 17.66 -20.81 -26.84
N ASN A 138 18.76 -20.10 -26.60
CA ASN A 138 19.47 -19.37 -27.63
C ASN A 138 20.65 -20.23 -28.08
N THR A 139 20.37 -21.14 -29.01
CA THR A 139 21.26 -22.26 -29.33
C THR A 139 22.62 -21.78 -29.83
N GLY A 140 22.67 -20.79 -30.72
CA GLY A 140 23.93 -20.25 -31.26
C GLY A 140 24.75 -19.49 -30.23
N ALA A 141 24.08 -18.77 -29.31
CA ALA A 141 24.73 -18.05 -28.22
C ALA A 141 25.08 -18.92 -27.00
N SER A 142 24.74 -20.22 -27.03
CA SER A 142 24.96 -21.17 -25.92
C SER A 142 24.42 -20.66 -24.57
N ARG A 143 23.19 -20.14 -24.54
CA ARG A 143 22.56 -19.64 -23.31
C ARG A 143 21.06 -19.90 -23.26
N ILE A 144 20.48 -19.74 -22.07
CA ILE A 144 19.04 -19.63 -21.87
C ILE A 144 18.69 -18.17 -21.59
N ASP A 145 17.75 -17.62 -22.34
CA ASP A 145 17.18 -16.29 -22.13
C ASP A 145 15.81 -16.43 -21.46
N VAL A 146 15.54 -15.60 -20.45
CA VAL A 146 14.33 -15.66 -19.60
C VAL A 146 13.53 -14.37 -19.75
N PHE A 147 12.25 -14.53 -20.03
CA PHE A 147 11.29 -13.46 -20.27
C PHE A 147 10.09 -13.61 -19.34
N ASN A 148 9.37 -12.53 -19.08
CA ASN A 148 8.04 -12.65 -18.48
C ASN A 148 6.99 -13.06 -19.53
N SER A 149 5.75 -13.30 -19.08
CA SER A 149 4.63 -13.64 -19.97
C SER A 149 4.28 -12.57 -21.02
N ASP A 150 4.65 -11.31 -20.81
CA ASP A 150 4.49 -10.27 -21.82
C ASP A 150 5.62 -10.26 -22.85
N GLY A 151 6.67 -11.08 -22.71
CA GLY A 151 7.82 -11.11 -23.64
C GLY A 151 8.85 -10.01 -23.37
N ILE A 152 8.87 -9.43 -22.17
CA ILE A 152 9.91 -8.52 -21.72
C ILE A 152 11.07 -9.35 -21.16
N TYR A 153 12.28 -9.08 -21.64
CA TYR A 153 13.49 -9.75 -21.17
C TYR A 153 13.78 -9.41 -19.71
N LEU A 154 14.11 -10.43 -18.91
CA LEU A 154 14.45 -10.30 -17.50
C LEU A 154 15.96 -10.55 -17.27
N TYR A 155 16.43 -11.73 -17.66
CA TYR A 155 17.84 -12.14 -17.52
C TYR A 155 18.14 -13.34 -18.43
N GLY A 156 19.41 -13.78 -18.44
CA GLY A 156 19.84 -14.96 -19.16
C GLY A 156 21.10 -15.53 -18.53
N PHE A 157 21.35 -16.82 -18.75
CA PHE A 157 22.49 -17.53 -18.18
C PHE A 157 23.15 -18.47 -19.21
N PRO A 158 24.49 -18.57 -19.21
CA PRO A 158 25.22 -19.41 -20.15
C PRO A 158 25.00 -20.90 -19.86
N VAL A 159 25.03 -21.71 -20.91
CA VAL A 159 24.94 -23.17 -20.86
C VAL A 159 26.26 -23.76 -21.33
N ALA A 160 26.99 -24.34 -20.38
CA ALA A 160 28.27 -25.00 -20.60
C ALA A 160 28.34 -26.28 -19.75
N LYS A 161 29.22 -27.21 -20.11
CA LYS A 161 29.52 -28.36 -19.26
C LYS A 161 29.99 -27.92 -17.87
N SER A 162 29.94 -28.84 -16.91
CA SER A 162 30.55 -28.68 -15.57
C SER A 162 32.05 -28.31 -15.60
N ASP A 163 32.75 -28.54 -16.70
CA ASP A 163 34.14 -28.09 -16.90
C ASP A 163 34.29 -26.56 -17.05
N GLY A 164 33.18 -25.82 -17.21
CA GLY A 164 33.14 -24.36 -17.34
C GLY A 164 33.64 -23.82 -18.69
N VAL A 165 34.10 -24.68 -19.60
CA VAL A 165 34.77 -24.30 -20.86
C VAL A 165 33.99 -24.79 -22.08
N THR A 166 33.45 -26.00 -22.02
CA THR A 166 32.76 -26.61 -23.16
C THR A 166 31.37 -26.02 -23.31
N LYS A 167 31.21 -25.11 -24.28
CA LYS A 167 29.90 -24.56 -24.67
C LYS A 167 28.95 -25.66 -25.14
N LEU A 168 27.68 -25.54 -24.75
CA LEU A 168 26.62 -26.45 -25.18
C LEU A 168 25.73 -25.81 -26.26
N ASN A 169 25.03 -26.67 -27.00
CA ASN A 169 24.05 -26.26 -28.00
C ASN A 169 22.66 -26.54 -27.42
N PRO A 170 22.13 -25.64 -26.57
CA PRO A 170 20.87 -25.89 -25.89
C PRO A 170 19.75 -26.04 -26.92
N GLY A 171 19.16 -27.24 -26.96
CA GLY A 171 18.06 -27.65 -27.81
C GLY A 171 16.74 -27.44 -27.10
N LYS A 172 16.16 -28.52 -26.55
CA LYS A 172 14.87 -28.47 -25.84
C LYS A 172 15.03 -28.01 -24.40
N ILE A 173 14.01 -27.29 -23.92
CA ILE A 173 13.87 -26.88 -22.53
C ILE A 173 12.59 -27.49 -21.98
N VAL A 174 12.64 -27.95 -20.74
CA VAL A 174 11.47 -28.43 -19.99
C VAL A 174 11.59 -27.87 -18.57
N LEU A 175 10.46 -27.51 -17.95
CA LEU A 175 10.43 -27.18 -16.53
C LEU A 175 9.72 -28.25 -15.73
N SER A 176 10.24 -28.58 -14.55
CA SER A 176 9.49 -29.33 -13.55
C SER A 176 8.42 -28.45 -12.90
N ARG A 177 7.43 -29.07 -12.24
CA ARG A 177 6.42 -28.33 -11.46
C ARG A 177 7.03 -27.55 -10.29
N SER A 178 8.15 -28.03 -9.74
CA SER A 178 8.98 -27.34 -8.73
C SER A 178 9.90 -26.25 -9.31
N GLY A 179 9.95 -26.10 -10.63
CA GLY A 179 10.59 -24.99 -11.33
C GLY A 179 11.98 -25.26 -11.89
N ASP A 180 12.54 -26.46 -11.75
CA ASP A 180 13.88 -26.75 -12.28
C ASP A 180 13.88 -26.74 -13.81
N VAL A 181 14.92 -26.15 -14.39
CA VAL A 181 15.07 -25.96 -15.83
C VAL A 181 15.95 -27.07 -16.39
N LEU A 182 15.36 -27.97 -17.16
CA LEU A 182 16.07 -29.03 -17.86
C LEU A 182 16.39 -28.60 -19.28
N VAL A 183 17.66 -28.65 -19.65
CA VAL A 183 18.18 -28.21 -20.93
C VAL A 183 18.86 -29.38 -21.63
N SER A 184 18.43 -29.66 -22.86
CA SER A 184 18.94 -30.78 -23.66
C SER A 184 20.02 -30.29 -24.64
N ASP A 185 21.11 -31.04 -24.82
CA ASP A 185 22.06 -30.92 -25.95
C ASP A 185 22.14 -32.29 -26.66
N PRO A 186 21.34 -32.50 -27.71
CA PRO A 186 21.33 -33.75 -28.45
C PRO A 186 22.66 -34.09 -29.13
N ALA A 187 23.41 -33.06 -29.56
CA ALA A 187 24.65 -33.25 -30.31
C ALA A 187 25.76 -33.81 -29.41
N LYS A 188 25.74 -33.45 -28.13
CA LYS A 188 26.69 -33.95 -27.13
C LYS A 188 26.15 -35.08 -26.26
N ALA A 189 24.89 -35.47 -26.44
CA ALA A 189 24.19 -36.45 -25.61
C ALA A 189 24.23 -36.07 -24.12
N ILE A 190 23.88 -34.82 -23.82
CA ILE A 190 23.84 -34.30 -22.44
C ILE A 190 22.47 -33.69 -22.15
N VAL A 191 21.92 -33.95 -20.97
CA VAL A 191 20.82 -33.16 -20.38
C VAL A 191 21.34 -32.51 -19.11
N GLN A 192 21.06 -31.24 -18.91
CA GLN A 192 21.46 -30.50 -17.71
C GLN A 192 20.24 -30.02 -16.96
N ARG A 193 20.26 -30.12 -15.63
CA ARG A 193 19.23 -29.58 -14.73
C ARG A 193 19.82 -28.36 -14.05
N TYR A 194 19.14 -27.24 -14.18
CA TYR A 194 19.46 -25.96 -13.56
C TYR A 194 18.36 -25.58 -12.56
N ASP A 195 18.73 -24.81 -11.54
CA ASP A 195 17.71 -24.02 -10.86
C ASP A 195 17.30 -22.83 -11.73
N ARG A 196 16.25 -22.13 -11.32
CA ARG A 196 15.70 -21.01 -12.08
C ARG A 196 16.63 -19.79 -12.14
N THR A 197 17.64 -19.69 -11.28
CA THR A 197 18.65 -18.62 -11.35
C THR A 197 19.71 -18.89 -12.40
N GLY A 198 19.72 -20.10 -12.97
CA GLY A 198 20.74 -20.53 -13.94
C GLY A 198 21.91 -21.26 -13.30
N LYS A 199 21.82 -21.66 -12.03
CA LYS A 199 22.84 -22.49 -11.39
C LYS A 199 22.68 -23.94 -11.82
N LEU A 200 23.75 -24.54 -12.34
CA LEU A 200 23.77 -25.95 -12.71
C LEU A 200 23.64 -26.84 -11.46
N LEU A 201 22.61 -27.69 -11.43
CA LEU A 201 22.35 -28.65 -10.36
C LEU A 201 22.88 -30.05 -10.72
N LYS A 202 22.70 -30.49 -11.96
CA LYS A 202 23.09 -31.85 -12.39
C LYS A 202 23.28 -31.98 -13.90
N GLU A 203 24.12 -32.94 -14.31
CA GLU A 203 24.29 -33.36 -15.71
C GLU A 203 23.97 -34.85 -15.86
N TYR A 204 23.26 -35.20 -16.93
CA TYR A 204 22.93 -36.57 -17.34
C TYR A 204 23.56 -36.83 -18.72
N LEU A 205 24.44 -37.83 -18.80
CA LEU A 205 25.15 -38.20 -20.04
C LEU A 205 24.38 -39.28 -20.78
N MET A 206 23.48 -38.88 -21.67
CA MET A 206 22.64 -39.80 -22.42
C MET A 206 22.08 -39.19 -23.72
N PRO A 207 21.76 -40.02 -24.73
CA PRO A 207 21.04 -39.54 -25.92
C PRO A 207 19.72 -38.87 -25.54
N ASN A 208 19.49 -37.66 -26.05
CA ASN A 208 18.29 -36.88 -25.76
C ASN A 208 17.90 -36.06 -26.99
N ASN A 209 16.76 -36.35 -27.62
CA ASN A 209 16.24 -35.58 -28.75
C ASN A 209 15.09 -34.65 -28.37
N GLY A 210 14.47 -34.94 -27.22
CA GLY A 210 13.41 -34.18 -26.55
C GLY A 210 13.22 -34.78 -25.15
N ALA A 211 12.53 -34.05 -24.28
CA ALA A 211 12.23 -34.50 -22.93
C ALA A 211 10.88 -33.94 -22.47
N ALA A 212 10.30 -34.55 -21.44
CA ALA A 212 9.16 -34.03 -20.68
C ALA A 212 9.29 -34.44 -19.22
N VAL A 213 8.60 -33.72 -18.33
CA VAL A 213 8.51 -34.05 -16.91
C VAL A 213 7.04 -34.19 -16.56
N ASP A 214 6.69 -35.23 -15.80
CA ASP A 214 5.32 -35.39 -15.32
C ASP A 214 5.08 -34.63 -14.00
N LYS A 215 3.83 -34.67 -13.52
CA LYS A 215 3.41 -33.99 -12.29
C LYS A 215 4.05 -34.53 -11.00
N PHE A 216 4.72 -35.69 -11.07
CA PHE A 216 5.39 -36.34 -9.94
C PHE A 216 6.92 -36.13 -9.97
N GLY A 217 7.46 -35.58 -11.06
CA GLY A 217 8.88 -35.27 -11.21
C GLY A 217 9.70 -36.31 -11.97
N PHE A 218 9.07 -37.33 -12.55
CA PHE A 218 9.79 -38.26 -13.42
C PHE A 218 10.15 -37.58 -14.74
N LEU A 219 11.40 -37.81 -15.17
CA LEU A 219 11.95 -37.25 -16.39
C LEU A 219 11.86 -38.28 -17.51
N TYR A 220 11.15 -37.94 -18.58
CA TYR A 220 11.01 -38.76 -19.77
C TYR A 220 11.90 -38.21 -20.88
N VAL A 221 12.88 -38.99 -21.34
CA VAL A 221 13.89 -38.58 -22.32
C VAL A 221 13.75 -39.40 -23.60
N ILE A 222 13.67 -38.73 -24.74
CA ILE A 222 13.58 -39.36 -26.05
C ILE A 222 14.97 -39.76 -26.53
N ASN A 223 15.13 -41.02 -26.93
CA ASN A 223 16.23 -41.48 -27.76
C ASN A 223 15.72 -41.75 -29.18
N SER A 224 15.89 -40.78 -30.07
CA SER A 224 15.38 -40.89 -31.45
C SER A 224 16.09 -41.98 -32.25
N LYS A 225 17.35 -42.32 -31.93
CA LYS A 225 18.09 -43.35 -32.66
C LYS A 225 17.49 -44.75 -32.44
N GLU A 226 16.96 -44.98 -31.25
CA GLU A 226 16.31 -46.25 -30.87
C GLU A 226 14.79 -46.25 -31.05
N GLY A 227 14.18 -45.07 -31.26
CA GLY A 227 12.72 -44.93 -31.26
C GLY A 227 12.11 -45.20 -29.89
N LYS A 228 12.82 -44.84 -28.82
CA LYS A 228 12.44 -45.12 -27.42
C LYS A 228 12.30 -43.86 -26.59
N VAL A 229 11.46 -43.95 -25.57
CA VAL A 229 11.35 -43.01 -24.46
C VAL A 229 11.87 -43.70 -23.21
N TYR A 230 12.79 -43.06 -22.50
CA TYR A 230 13.37 -43.51 -21.24
C TYR A 230 12.74 -42.72 -20.10
N GLU A 231 12.26 -43.41 -19.09
CA GLU A 231 11.79 -42.80 -17.85
C GLU A 231 12.90 -42.88 -16.81
N LEU A 232 13.22 -41.74 -16.23
CA LEU A 232 14.25 -41.58 -15.23
C LEU A 232 13.63 -41.07 -13.94
N SER A 233 14.07 -41.66 -12.83
CA SER A 233 13.85 -41.09 -11.49
C SER A 233 14.47 -39.70 -11.39
N GLU A 234 14.09 -38.94 -10.37
CA GLU A 234 14.72 -37.64 -10.08
C GLU A 234 16.25 -37.75 -9.91
N ALA A 235 16.71 -38.88 -9.35
CA ALA A 235 18.12 -39.21 -9.20
C ALA A 235 18.83 -39.54 -10.52
N GLY A 236 18.11 -39.65 -11.64
CA GLY A 236 18.66 -39.95 -12.96
C GLY A 236 18.83 -41.43 -13.27
N ALA A 237 18.36 -42.33 -12.40
CA ALA A 237 18.37 -43.76 -12.66
C ALA A 237 17.22 -44.12 -13.61
N GLU A 238 17.50 -44.97 -14.61
CA GLU A 238 16.49 -45.54 -15.51
C GLU A 238 15.50 -46.40 -14.72
N VAL A 239 14.24 -45.98 -14.74
CA VAL A 239 13.11 -46.69 -14.11
C VAL A 239 12.46 -47.60 -15.13
N ALA A 240 12.22 -47.07 -16.34
CA ALA A 240 11.48 -47.77 -17.38
C ALA A 240 11.84 -47.23 -18.78
N LYS A 241 11.40 -47.94 -19.82
CA LYS A 241 11.45 -47.45 -21.20
C LYS A 241 10.39 -48.10 -22.08
N PHE A 242 9.94 -47.39 -23.10
CA PHE A 242 8.97 -47.89 -24.06
C PHE A 242 9.18 -47.32 -25.47
N GLY A 243 8.49 -47.89 -26.45
CA GLY A 243 8.62 -47.56 -27.86
C GLY A 243 9.64 -48.45 -28.59
N THR A 244 9.50 -48.50 -29.91
CA THR A 244 10.41 -49.22 -30.81
C THR A 244 10.61 -48.43 -32.10
N ARG A 245 11.76 -48.64 -32.76
CA ARG A 245 12.03 -48.03 -34.04
C ARG A 245 11.18 -48.67 -35.15
N GLY A 246 10.44 -47.87 -35.91
CA GLY A 246 9.60 -48.40 -37.00
C GLY A 246 8.54 -47.43 -37.50
N LYS A 247 7.55 -47.96 -38.23
CA LYS A 247 6.45 -47.18 -38.87
C LYS A 247 5.06 -47.51 -38.32
N GLY A 248 4.94 -48.60 -37.54
CA GLY A 248 3.69 -49.04 -36.94
C GLY A 248 3.04 -48.00 -36.02
N ARG A 249 1.82 -48.26 -35.55
CA ARG A 249 1.02 -47.25 -34.84
C ARG A 249 1.69 -46.70 -33.58
N MET A 250 2.45 -47.53 -32.87
CA MET A 250 3.25 -47.16 -31.69
C MET A 250 4.77 -47.32 -31.92
N GLU A 251 5.20 -47.32 -33.19
CA GLU A 251 6.62 -47.34 -33.55
C GLU A 251 7.03 -45.99 -34.13
N TYR A 252 8.31 -45.66 -33.97
CA TYR A 252 8.81 -44.33 -34.29
C TYR A 252 10.09 -44.33 -35.12
N LYS A 253 10.21 -43.41 -36.07
CA LYS A 253 11.41 -43.30 -36.90
C LYS A 253 12.32 -42.15 -36.49
N ALA A 254 11.74 -41.00 -36.20
CA ALA A 254 12.46 -39.81 -35.78
C ALA A 254 11.65 -39.05 -34.71
N LEU A 255 11.64 -39.59 -33.48
CA LEU A 255 11.02 -38.90 -32.35
C LEU A 255 11.74 -37.58 -32.08
N ARG A 256 11.00 -36.49 -32.19
CA ARG A 256 11.55 -35.13 -32.09
C ARG A 256 11.13 -34.41 -30.82
N ASP A 257 9.89 -34.64 -30.36
CA ASP A 257 9.35 -33.96 -29.19
C ASP A 257 8.36 -34.85 -28.42
N LEU A 258 8.20 -34.53 -27.14
CA LEU A 258 7.28 -35.19 -26.22
C LEU A 258 6.64 -34.12 -25.34
N ALA A 259 5.31 -34.15 -25.22
CA ALA A 259 4.58 -33.41 -24.19
C ALA A 259 3.72 -34.36 -23.36
N ILE A 260 3.50 -34.00 -22.10
CA ILE A 260 2.62 -34.72 -21.18
C ILE A 260 1.50 -33.76 -20.76
N GLY A 261 0.25 -34.14 -21.00
CA GLY A 261 -0.92 -33.37 -20.61
C GLY A 261 -1.18 -33.43 -19.10
N GLY A 262 -1.96 -32.49 -18.57
CA GLY A 262 -2.38 -32.51 -17.15
C GLY A 262 -3.26 -33.72 -16.81
N ASP A 263 -3.87 -34.33 -17.82
CA ASP A 263 -4.60 -35.61 -17.77
C ASP A 263 -3.69 -36.84 -17.77
N GLY A 264 -2.36 -36.66 -17.88
CA GLY A 264 -1.36 -37.73 -17.93
C GLY A 264 -1.19 -38.38 -19.31
N LEU A 265 -1.80 -37.83 -20.36
CA LEU A 265 -1.61 -38.34 -21.72
C LEU A 265 -0.26 -37.90 -22.31
N PHE A 266 0.42 -38.82 -22.99
CA PHE A 266 1.70 -38.61 -23.66
C PHE A 266 1.45 -38.30 -25.14
N TYR A 267 2.07 -37.24 -25.64
CA TYR A 267 1.98 -36.77 -27.02
C TYR A 267 3.36 -36.84 -27.66
N LEU A 268 3.59 -37.82 -28.52
CA LEU A 268 4.89 -38.13 -29.13
C LEU A 268 4.93 -37.67 -30.58
N CYS A 269 5.75 -36.66 -30.87
CA CYS A 269 5.91 -36.12 -32.22
C CYS A 269 7.01 -36.88 -32.98
N ASP A 270 6.63 -37.52 -34.09
CA ASP A 270 7.54 -38.23 -34.99
C ASP A 270 7.65 -37.51 -36.33
N GLU A 271 8.82 -36.93 -36.57
CA GLU A 271 9.12 -36.11 -37.72
C GLU A 271 9.04 -36.90 -39.03
N GLU A 272 9.70 -38.07 -39.10
CA GLU A 272 9.83 -38.83 -40.35
C GLU A 272 8.55 -39.61 -40.67
N ASN A 273 7.86 -40.13 -39.66
CA ASN A 273 6.55 -40.76 -39.86
C ASN A 273 5.40 -39.75 -40.00
N LYS A 274 5.66 -38.43 -39.84
CA LYS A 274 4.69 -37.35 -40.02
C LYS A 274 3.42 -37.54 -39.20
N LYS A 275 3.58 -37.84 -37.91
CA LYS A 275 2.46 -38.12 -37.01
C LYS A 275 2.77 -37.65 -35.59
N VAL A 276 1.72 -37.38 -34.82
CA VAL A 276 1.80 -37.29 -33.35
C VAL A 276 0.99 -38.45 -32.78
N VAL A 277 1.59 -39.25 -31.91
CA VAL A 277 0.93 -40.40 -31.27
C VAL A 277 0.52 -40.01 -29.85
N ILE A 278 -0.74 -40.29 -29.49
CA ILE A 278 -1.29 -40.03 -28.16
C ILE A 278 -1.44 -41.34 -27.41
N LEU A 279 -0.78 -41.46 -26.26
CA LEU A 279 -0.76 -42.66 -25.43
C LEU A 279 -1.22 -42.33 -24.01
N LYS A 280 -1.89 -43.29 -23.37
CA LYS A 280 -2.01 -43.34 -21.91
C LYS A 280 -1.01 -44.36 -21.38
N VAL A 281 -0.15 -43.93 -20.48
CA VAL A 281 0.85 -44.79 -19.83
C VAL A 281 0.39 -45.03 -18.40
N GLU A 282 -0.12 -46.24 -18.12
CA GLU A 282 -0.59 -46.68 -16.80
C GLU A 282 0.54 -47.47 -16.13
N GLY A 283 1.04 -46.98 -15.00
CA GLY A 283 2.05 -47.69 -14.18
C GLY A 283 3.23 -46.92 -13.60
N ALA A 284 3.39 -45.60 -13.78
CA ALA A 284 4.62 -44.91 -13.31
C ALA A 284 4.52 -44.15 -11.98
N GLY A 285 3.31 -43.80 -11.51
CA GLY A 285 3.17 -42.89 -10.36
C GLY A 285 1.81 -42.87 -9.66
N GLU A 286 0.94 -43.85 -9.90
CA GLU A 286 -0.32 -43.96 -9.14
C GLU A 286 0.01 -44.24 -7.66
N GLY A 287 -0.05 -43.19 -6.84
CA GLY A 287 0.24 -43.21 -5.40
C GLY A 287 1.38 -42.29 -4.94
N ALA A 288 2.18 -41.72 -5.85
CA ALA A 288 3.18 -40.70 -5.51
C ALA A 288 2.51 -39.33 -5.31
N ALA A 289 2.97 -38.55 -4.32
CA ALA A 289 2.48 -37.18 -4.13
C ALA A 289 2.94 -36.29 -5.30
N GLU A 290 2.04 -35.44 -5.80
CA GLU A 290 2.40 -34.47 -6.85
C GLU A 290 3.46 -33.49 -6.33
N LEU A 291 4.39 -33.08 -7.19
CA LEU A 291 5.37 -32.06 -6.83
C LEU A 291 4.65 -30.72 -6.57
N PRO A 292 5.04 -29.97 -5.53
CA PRO A 292 4.47 -28.66 -5.27
C PRO A 292 4.78 -27.71 -6.43
N GLN A 293 3.85 -26.79 -6.68
CA GLN A 293 4.07 -25.74 -7.66
C GLN A 293 5.13 -24.76 -7.16
N ALA A 294 6.10 -24.44 -8.01
CA ALA A 294 7.14 -23.48 -7.68
C ALA A 294 6.51 -22.09 -7.40
N PRO A 295 6.97 -21.36 -6.36
CA PRO A 295 6.52 -20.00 -6.12
C PRO A 295 6.98 -19.07 -7.25
N LEU A 296 6.28 -17.96 -7.46
CA LEU A 296 6.72 -16.88 -8.34
C LEU A 296 8.10 -16.38 -7.90
N LEU A 297 8.96 -16.04 -8.87
CA LEU A 297 10.34 -15.59 -8.60
C LEU A 297 10.56 -14.09 -8.74
N ASP A 298 9.57 -13.32 -9.20
CA ASP A 298 9.76 -11.91 -9.53
C ASP A 298 9.52 -11.00 -8.34
N ARG A 299 10.32 -9.93 -8.22
CA ARG A 299 10.06 -8.79 -7.33
C ARG A 299 9.42 -7.62 -8.07
N PHE A 300 9.49 -7.60 -9.40
CA PHE A 300 8.79 -6.63 -10.24
C PHE A 300 8.17 -7.34 -11.44
N ALA A 301 6.89 -7.06 -11.69
CA ALA A 301 6.23 -7.36 -12.94
C ALA A 301 6.23 -6.11 -13.82
N VAL A 302 6.48 -6.30 -15.11
CA VAL A 302 6.41 -5.23 -16.11
C VAL A 302 5.48 -5.69 -17.23
N LYS A 303 4.51 -4.85 -17.59
CA LYS A 303 3.51 -5.17 -18.61
C LYS A 303 3.38 -4.03 -19.61
N GLY A 304 3.19 -4.36 -20.87
CA GLY A 304 2.90 -3.38 -21.91
C GLY A 304 3.66 -3.61 -23.21
N PRO A 305 3.72 -2.59 -24.08
CA PRO A 305 3.29 -1.21 -23.81
C PRO A 305 1.78 -1.06 -23.61
N VAL A 306 1.41 -0.23 -22.65
CA VAL A 306 0.02 0.16 -22.39
C VAL A 306 -0.36 1.50 -23.03
N ALA A 307 0.64 2.30 -23.41
CA ALA A 307 0.47 3.48 -24.26
C ALA A 307 1.61 3.55 -25.29
N LYS A 308 1.27 3.96 -26.52
CA LYS A 308 2.21 4.21 -27.61
C LYS A 308 1.97 5.62 -28.14
N LEU A 309 2.90 6.51 -27.84
CA LEU A 309 2.93 7.89 -28.29
C LEU A 309 3.95 7.91 -29.44
N ASN A 310 3.47 7.94 -30.69
CA ASN A 310 4.30 7.83 -31.91
C ASN A 310 5.09 9.13 -32.16
N PHE A 311 5.93 9.52 -31.21
CA PHE A 311 6.72 10.73 -31.22
C PHE A 311 8.16 10.39 -30.83
N LYS A 312 9.11 10.91 -31.62
CA LYS A 312 10.54 10.85 -31.30
C LYS A 312 10.88 11.96 -30.32
N ALA A 313 11.18 11.58 -29.08
CA ALA A 313 11.52 12.51 -28.01
C ALA A 313 12.94 12.24 -27.50
N ASP A 314 13.80 13.26 -27.54
CA ASP A 314 15.15 13.17 -26.96
C ASP A 314 15.09 13.18 -25.42
N VAL A 315 14.26 14.06 -24.88
CA VAL A 315 13.98 14.17 -23.45
C VAL A 315 12.48 14.42 -23.26
N PHE A 316 11.91 13.85 -22.21
CA PHE A 316 10.53 14.09 -21.84
C PHE A 316 10.36 13.98 -20.32
N THR A 317 9.20 14.40 -19.83
CA THR A 317 8.73 14.15 -18.47
C THR A 317 7.21 14.01 -18.49
N VAL A 318 6.64 13.39 -17.47
CA VAL A 318 5.22 13.08 -17.38
C VAL A 318 4.55 13.94 -16.31
N THR A 319 3.48 14.63 -16.69
CA THR A 319 2.67 15.46 -15.81
C THR A 319 1.87 14.62 -14.81
N PRO A 320 1.37 15.20 -13.70
CA PRO A 320 0.55 14.45 -12.73
C PRO A 320 -0.69 13.78 -13.34
N ASP A 321 -1.31 14.40 -14.33
CA ASP A 321 -2.46 13.87 -15.08
C ASP A 321 -2.09 12.88 -16.20
N GLY A 322 -0.79 12.53 -16.34
CA GLY A 322 -0.32 11.48 -17.24
C GLY A 322 -0.05 11.91 -18.68
N LYS A 323 -0.11 13.22 -18.99
CA LYS A 323 0.33 13.78 -20.28
C LYS A 323 1.85 13.87 -20.33
N VAL A 324 2.41 13.90 -21.53
CA VAL A 324 3.87 13.91 -21.70
C VAL A 324 4.34 15.25 -22.25
N VAL A 325 5.21 15.94 -21.52
CA VAL A 325 5.94 17.09 -22.04
C VAL A 325 7.26 16.61 -22.62
N ALA A 326 7.48 16.79 -23.91
CA ALA A 326 8.62 16.23 -24.63
C ALA A 326 9.27 17.23 -25.57
N TRP A 327 10.60 17.20 -25.63
CA TRP A 327 11.35 17.86 -26.69
C TRP A 327 11.41 16.97 -27.93
N LEU A 328 10.86 17.48 -29.03
CA LEU A 328 10.80 16.79 -30.32
C LEU A 328 11.88 17.39 -31.24
N PRO A 329 13.06 16.77 -31.39
CA PRO A 329 14.20 17.36 -32.09
C PRO A 329 13.92 17.62 -33.57
N GLU A 330 13.20 16.73 -34.23
CA GLU A 330 12.86 16.87 -35.67
C GLU A 330 11.91 18.05 -35.90
N ALA A 331 10.96 18.26 -34.98
CA ALA A 331 10.00 19.36 -35.03
C ALA A 331 10.53 20.66 -34.41
N LYS A 332 11.69 20.60 -33.74
CA LYS A 332 12.37 21.73 -33.08
C LYS A 332 11.44 22.45 -32.09
N GLU A 333 10.76 21.67 -31.26
CA GLU A 333 9.78 22.19 -30.30
C GLU A 333 9.65 21.35 -29.04
N LEU A 334 9.28 22.00 -27.95
CA LEU A 334 8.74 21.36 -26.76
C LEU A 334 7.22 21.25 -26.92
N ALA A 335 6.67 20.06 -26.75
CA ALA A 335 5.25 19.80 -26.94
C ALA A 335 4.64 19.03 -25.77
N LEU A 336 3.38 19.33 -25.46
CA LEU A 336 2.52 18.51 -24.61
C LEU A 336 1.82 17.47 -25.49
N ILE A 337 2.03 16.21 -25.18
CA ILE A 337 1.54 15.05 -25.94
C ILE A 337 0.46 14.36 -25.13
N GLU A 338 -0.67 14.10 -25.81
CA GLU A 338 -1.80 13.35 -25.28
C GLU A 338 -2.28 12.37 -26.35
N GLY A 339 -2.05 11.08 -26.11
CA GLY A 339 -2.31 10.02 -27.08
C GLY A 339 -1.53 10.25 -28.38
N THR A 340 -2.26 10.42 -29.48
CA THR A 340 -1.69 10.65 -30.81
C THR A 340 -1.60 12.15 -31.17
N THR A 341 -2.05 13.03 -30.29
CA THR A 341 -2.07 14.48 -30.52
C THR A 341 -0.96 15.16 -29.75
N LYS A 342 -0.53 16.32 -30.27
CA LYS A 342 0.42 17.19 -29.57
C LYS A 342 0.00 18.66 -29.66
N LYS A 343 0.27 19.41 -28.61
CA LYS A 343 0.21 20.88 -28.56
C LYS A 343 1.63 21.41 -28.41
N THR A 344 2.08 22.24 -29.34
CA THR A 344 3.36 22.95 -29.18
C THR A 344 3.27 23.91 -27.99
N LEU A 345 4.20 23.80 -27.05
CA LEU A 345 4.35 24.73 -25.94
C LEU A 345 5.41 25.77 -26.26
N VAL A 346 6.57 25.33 -26.77
CA VAL A 346 7.76 26.17 -26.96
C VAL A 346 8.44 25.82 -28.28
N LYS A 347 8.93 26.82 -29.01
CA LYS A 347 9.71 26.64 -30.25
C LYS A 347 11.21 26.76 -30.01
N GLU A 348 12.00 26.22 -30.93
CA GLU A 348 13.46 26.37 -30.89
C GLU A 348 13.88 27.84 -30.99
N GLY A 349 14.84 28.26 -30.16
CA GLY A 349 15.48 29.57 -30.30
C GLY A 349 16.27 30.00 -29.08
N LYS A 350 16.65 31.28 -29.07
CA LYS A 350 17.49 31.91 -28.02
C LYS A 350 16.75 32.94 -27.17
N LEU A 351 15.58 33.40 -27.64
CA LEU A 351 14.81 34.41 -26.93
C LEU A 351 14.15 33.81 -25.69
N GLN A 352 13.65 34.67 -24.81
CA GLN A 352 12.80 34.28 -23.70
C GLN A 352 11.59 33.48 -24.21
N GLY A 353 11.24 32.38 -23.54
CA GLY A 353 10.17 31.50 -23.97
C GLY A 353 10.49 30.69 -25.24
N GLN A 354 11.76 30.56 -25.61
CA GLN A 354 12.26 29.66 -26.65
C GLN A 354 13.41 28.81 -26.10
N VAL A 355 13.50 27.53 -26.42
CA VAL A 355 14.55 26.63 -25.90
C VAL A 355 15.42 26.08 -27.03
N ARG A 356 16.63 25.62 -26.75
CA ARG A 356 17.55 25.08 -27.76
C ARG A 356 18.21 23.80 -27.27
N GLY A 357 17.81 22.67 -27.84
CA GLY A 357 18.38 21.36 -27.54
C GLY A 357 18.39 21.03 -26.04
N PRO A 358 17.25 21.15 -25.32
CA PRO A 358 17.20 20.83 -23.91
C PRO A 358 17.53 19.36 -23.66
N ARG A 359 18.22 19.08 -22.54
CA ARG A 359 18.58 17.71 -22.13
C ARG A 359 17.92 17.24 -20.85
N GLY A 360 17.30 18.15 -20.10
CA GLY A 360 16.64 17.86 -18.84
C GLY A 360 15.27 18.53 -18.78
N LEU A 361 14.26 17.77 -18.38
CA LEU A 361 12.91 18.24 -18.11
C LEU A 361 12.46 17.73 -16.74
N PHE A 362 11.68 18.55 -16.04
CA PHE A 362 11.03 18.16 -14.79
C PHE A 362 9.65 18.82 -14.72
N VAL A 363 8.65 18.08 -14.26
CA VAL A 363 7.32 18.61 -13.94
C VAL A 363 7.01 18.39 -12.46
N ASP A 364 6.69 19.49 -11.78
CA ASP A 364 6.33 19.45 -10.36
C ASP A 364 4.87 18.99 -10.13
N LYS A 365 4.45 18.93 -8.85
CA LYS A 365 3.10 18.50 -8.46
C LYS A 365 2.00 19.46 -8.94
N THR A 366 2.33 20.71 -9.29
CA THR A 366 1.39 21.73 -9.81
C THR A 366 1.25 21.68 -11.33
N GLY A 367 2.12 20.94 -12.02
CA GLY A 367 2.17 20.86 -13.48
C GLY A 367 3.14 21.86 -14.12
N LYS A 368 3.91 22.62 -13.33
CA LYS A 368 4.91 23.57 -13.85
C LYS A 368 6.07 22.81 -14.49
N VAL A 369 6.53 23.27 -15.66
CA VAL A 369 7.56 22.63 -16.47
C VAL A 369 8.88 23.37 -16.33
N TYR A 370 9.91 22.67 -15.87
CA TYR A 370 11.28 23.17 -15.73
C TYR A 370 12.14 22.56 -16.84
N VAL A 371 12.87 23.41 -17.55
CA VAL A 371 13.65 23.03 -18.73
C VAL A 371 15.10 23.42 -18.55
N ALA A 372 15.99 22.42 -18.56
CA ALA A 372 17.42 22.64 -18.72
C ALA A 372 17.69 22.94 -20.20
N ASP A 373 17.69 24.23 -20.54
CA ASP A 373 17.89 24.77 -21.89
C ASP A 373 19.38 24.73 -22.26
N THR A 374 19.89 23.51 -22.45
CA THR A 374 21.30 23.18 -22.56
C THR A 374 22.04 23.99 -23.62
N GLY A 375 21.42 24.23 -24.78
CA GLY A 375 22.03 24.97 -25.88
C GLY A 375 22.11 26.49 -25.69
N ASN A 376 21.47 27.00 -24.64
CA ASN A 376 21.49 28.41 -24.24
C ASN A 376 22.05 28.63 -22.81
N ASP A 377 22.57 27.58 -22.17
CA ASP A 377 23.19 27.62 -20.82
C ASP A 377 22.31 28.30 -19.75
N ARG A 378 21.02 27.94 -19.71
CA ARG A 378 20.04 28.52 -18.77
C ARG A 378 18.98 27.50 -18.34
N ILE A 379 18.20 27.85 -17.32
CA ILE A 379 16.96 27.17 -16.96
C ILE A 379 15.77 28.04 -17.36
N GLN A 380 14.73 27.42 -17.92
CA GLN A 380 13.46 28.08 -18.19
C GLN A 380 12.32 27.36 -17.51
N ILE A 381 11.35 28.14 -17.05
CA ILE A 381 10.17 27.68 -16.32
C ILE A 381 8.93 28.09 -17.10
N PHE A 382 8.03 27.15 -17.29
CA PHE A 382 6.74 27.35 -17.96
C PHE A 382 5.61 26.87 -17.07
N ASN A 383 4.48 27.55 -17.10
CA ASN A 383 3.27 27.06 -16.44
C ASN A 383 2.71 25.81 -17.15
N ALA A 384 1.78 25.12 -16.50
CA ALA A 384 1.18 23.89 -17.03
C ALA A 384 0.51 24.05 -18.41
N ASP A 385 0.08 25.27 -18.76
CA ASP A 385 -0.53 25.59 -20.05
C ASP A 385 0.49 25.87 -21.18
N GLY A 386 1.79 25.92 -20.83
CA GLY A 386 2.92 26.24 -21.70
C GLY A 386 3.31 27.72 -21.72
N THR A 387 2.63 28.58 -20.97
CA THR A 387 3.01 30.00 -20.89
C THR A 387 4.35 30.15 -20.19
N TYR A 388 5.18 31.05 -20.71
CA TYR A 388 6.46 31.38 -20.10
C TYR A 388 6.22 32.02 -18.72
N ASP A 389 6.93 31.53 -17.71
CA ASP A 389 6.87 32.06 -16.35
C ASP A 389 8.16 32.81 -16.00
N ASN A 390 9.31 32.10 -16.03
CA ASN A 390 10.57 32.66 -15.57
C ASN A 390 11.79 32.02 -16.26
N MET A 391 12.96 32.66 -16.18
CA MET A 391 14.24 32.11 -16.62
C MET A 391 15.39 32.64 -15.77
N PHE A 392 16.43 31.83 -15.61
CA PHE A 392 17.66 32.25 -14.97
C PHE A 392 18.87 31.51 -15.51
N GLY A 393 20.03 32.14 -15.35
CA GLY A 393 21.32 31.66 -15.80
C GLY A 393 21.74 32.12 -17.19
N GLU A 394 23.05 32.05 -17.40
CA GLU A 394 23.76 32.45 -18.61
C GLU A 394 25.06 31.63 -18.74
N SER A 395 25.68 31.66 -19.91
CA SER A 395 26.94 30.93 -20.16
C SER A 395 28.07 31.37 -19.21
N GLY A 396 28.63 30.43 -18.46
CA GLY A 396 29.78 30.69 -17.60
C GLY A 396 29.96 29.64 -16.51
N SER A 397 30.82 29.93 -15.54
CA SER A 397 31.11 29.05 -14.41
C SER A 397 30.83 29.67 -13.05
N GLY A 398 30.51 30.98 -13.01
CA GLY A 398 30.23 31.72 -11.79
C GLY A 398 28.90 31.35 -11.11
N GLU A 399 28.56 32.12 -10.08
CA GLU A 399 27.29 32.02 -9.39
C GLU A 399 26.13 32.28 -10.35
N GLY A 400 25.15 31.38 -10.35
CA GLY A 400 24.01 31.44 -11.27
C GLY A 400 24.29 31.17 -12.75
N GLN A 401 25.56 31.07 -13.18
CA GLN A 401 25.91 30.76 -14.57
C GLN A 401 25.95 29.25 -14.82
N PHE A 402 25.83 28.80 -16.07
CA PHE A 402 25.87 27.38 -16.44
C PHE A 402 26.77 27.09 -17.62
N ARG A 403 27.16 25.82 -17.76
CA ARG A 403 27.78 25.31 -18.97
C ARG A 403 27.24 23.91 -19.29
N ALA A 404 26.32 23.86 -20.25
CA ALA A 404 25.53 22.69 -20.61
C ALA A 404 24.78 22.09 -19.41
N PRO A 405 23.79 22.80 -18.83
CA PRO A 405 22.90 22.22 -17.84
C PRO A 405 22.17 21.03 -18.45
N SER A 406 22.28 19.86 -17.82
CA SER A 406 21.86 18.56 -18.39
C SER A 406 20.64 17.96 -17.69
N GLY A 407 20.51 18.18 -16.38
CA GLY A 407 19.41 17.68 -15.57
C GLY A 407 18.87 18.75 -14.64
N VAL A 408 17.57 18.70 -14.36
CA VAL A 408 16.88 19.59 -13.43
C VAL A 408 15.91 18.79 -12.56
N ALA A 409 15.78 19.16 -11.29
CA ALA A 409 14.81 18.63 -10.34
C ALA A 409 14.36 19.71 -9.37
N VAL A 410 13.16 19.57 -8.83
CA VAL A 410 12.62 20.49 -7.82
C VAL A 410 12.18 19.67 -6.61
N ASN A 411 12.57 20.10 -5.40
CA ASN A 411 12.16 19.45 -4.17
C ASN A 411 10.77 19.93 -3.70
N SER A 412 10.25 19.35 -2.61
CA SER A 412 8.95 19.72 -2.03
C SER A 412 8.85 21.16 -1.51
N LYS A 413 9.98 21.85 -1.32
CA LYS A 413 10.04 23.27 -0.91
C LYS A 413 10.14 24.24 -2.10
N GLY A 414 10.19 23.73 -3.33
CA GLY A 414 10.34 24.56 -4.54
C GLY A 414 11.79 24.89 -4.90
N ASN A 415 12.80 24.39 -4.19
CA ASN A 415 14.20 24.60 -4.55
C ASN A 415 14.56 23.78 -5.80
N ILE A 416 15.25 24.43 -6.73
CA ILE A 416 15.62 23.89 -8.03
C ILE A 416 17.08 23.43 -8.00
N TYR A 417 17.34 22.18 -8.34
CA TYR A 417 18.66 21.58 -8.42
C TYR A 417 19.01 21.29 -9.87
N VAL A 418 20.21 21.66 -10.30
CA VAL A 418 20.67 21.58 -11.68
C VAL A 418 22.00 20.84 -11.76
N ALA A 419 22.05 19.80 -12.59
CA ALA A 419 23.28 19.16 -13.01
C ALA A 419 23.94 20.00 -14.11
N ASP A 420 25.07 20.64 -13.80
CA ASP A 420 25.83 21.48 -14.70
C ASP A 420 27.01 20.67 -15.27
N SER A 421 26.75 19.96 -16.38
CA SER A 421 27.59 18.85 -16.84
C SER A 421 29.03 19.24 -17.18
N LYS A 422 29.26 20.38 -17.85
CA LYS A 422 30.63 20.80 -18.21
C LYS A 422 31.36 21.49 -17.08
N ASN A 423 30.65 22.18 -16.19
CA ASN A 423 31.26 22.72 -14.98
C ASN A 423 31.48 21.64 -13.91
N LYS A 424 30.91 20.44 -14.10
CA LYS A 424 31.02 19.28 -13.19
C LYS A 424 30.46 19.62 -11.81
N MET A 425 29.32 20.31 -11.77
CA MET A 425 28.74 20.82 -10.53
C MET A 425 27.27 20.45 -10.39
N LEU A 426 26.83 20.33 -9.14
CA LEU A 426 25.44 20.53 -8.74
C LEU A 426 25.26 22.01 -8.38
N LYS A 427 24.27 22.68 -8.96
CA LYS A 427 23.90 24.06 -8.58
C LYS A 427 22.46 24.08 -8.08
N ALA A 428 22.21 24.80 -6.99
CA ALA A 428 20.89 24.91 -6.38
C ALA A 428 20.38 26.34 -6.43
N PHE A 429 19.07 26.50 -6.60
CA PHE A 429 18.36 27.77 -6.77
C PHE A 429 17.04 27.78 -5.97
N THR A 430 16.53 28.95 -5.63
CA THR A 430 15.17 29.14 -5.12
C THR A 430 14.13 28.87 -6.22
N ALA A 431 12.85 28.86 -5.85
CA ALA A 431 11.74 28.71 -6.80
C ALA A 431 11.70 29.85 -7.86
N ASP A 432 12.17 31.05 -7.52
CA ASP A 432 12.25 32.21 -8.42
C ASP A 432 13.59 32.32 -9.18
N GLY A 433 14.49 31.34 -9.01
CA GLY A 433 15.74 31.24 -9.78
C GLY A 433 16.92 32.02 -9.20
N MET A 434 16.86 32.43 -7.93
CA MET A 434 18.01 33.01 -7.24
C MET A 434 19.00 31.91 -6.86
N PHE A 435 20.28 32.15 -7.09
CA PHE A 435 21.35 31.20 -6.77
C PHE A 435 21.45 30.94 -5.27
N LEU A 436 21.42 29.66 -4.86
CA LEU A 436 21.67 29.23 -3.48
C LEU A 436 23.14 28.89 -3.27
N PHE A 437 23.62 27.87 -3.98
CA PHE A 437 24.96 27.34 -3.81
C PHE A 437 25.36 26.50 -5.03
N ALA A 438 26.67 26.19 -5.11
CA ALA A 438 27.21 25.19 -6.02
C ALA A 438 28.08 24.19 -5.23
N LYS A 439 28.06 22.92 -5.65
CA LYS A 439 28.93 21.85 -5.14
C LYS A 439 29.55 21.09 -6.29
N GLY A 440 30.85 20.82 -6.19
CA GLY A 440 31.67 20.23 -7.25
C GLY A 440 32.86 21.12 -7.62
N PRO A 441 33.83 20.63 -8.42
CA PRO A 441 33.86 19.29 -9.01
C PRO A 441 34.04 18.15 -8.01
N GLN A 442 34.53 18.45 -6.80
CA GLN A 442 34.64 17.47 -5.72
C GLN A 442 33.44 17.54 -4.77
N ILE A 443 32.80 16.40 -4.52
CA ILE A 443 31.73 16.21 -3.53
C ILE A 443 32.16 15.05 -2.62
N GLY A 444 32.50 15.37 -1.37
CA GLY A 444 33.19 14.44 -0.48
C GLY A 444 34.54 14.00 -1.08
N ASN A 445 34.72 12.70 -1.27
CA ASN A 445 35.92 12.12 -1.90
C ASN A 445 35.73 11.80 -3.40
N ILE A 446 34.60 12.22 -4.00
CA ILE A 446 34.24 11.89 -5.38
C ILE A 446 34.37 13.14 -6.26
N THR A 447 35.04 13.00 -7.40
CA THR A 447 35.15 14.07 -8.40
C THR A 447 34.16 13.82 -9.53
N LEU A 448 33.10 14.64 -9.60
CA LEU A 448 32.13 14.63 -10.68
C LEU A 448 32.82 14.76 -12.04
N GLN A 449 32.33 14.02 -13.03
CA GLN A 449 32.90 13.98 -14.38
C GLN A 449 31.89 14.41 -15.43
N ASN A 450 30.68 13.87 -15.38
CA ASN A 450 29.58 14.20 -16.28
C ASN A 450 28.23 13.93 -15.60
N PRO A 451 27.76 14.81 -14.69
CA PRO A 451 26.44 14.68 -14.12
C PRO A 451 25.39 14.89 -15.21
N VAL A 452 24.53 13.89 -15.44
CA VAL A 452 23.54 13.86 -16.54
C VAL A 452 22.09 13.96 -16.05
N ALA A 453 21.81 13.54 -14.81
CA ALA A 453 20.49 13.64 -14.24
C ALA A 453 20.56 13.98 -12.75
N VAL A 454 19.51 14.65 -12.25
CA VAL A 454 19.31 14.94 -10.84
C VAL A 454 17.86 14.63 -10.45
N ARG A 455 17.66 14.09 -9.24
CA ARG A 455 16.34 13.83 -8.63
C ARG A 455 16.37 14.15 -7.15
N CYS A 456 15.21 14.45 -6.59
CA CYS A 456 15.02 14.66 -5.15
C CYS A 456 14.05 13.62 -4.61
N ASP A 457 14.29 13.12 -3.39
CA ASP A 457 13.26 12.37 -2.66
C ASP A 457 12.33 13.33 -1.90
N GLU A 458 11.21 12.83 -1.39
CA GLU A 458 10.23 13.63 -0.65
C GLU A 458 10.79 14.15 0.70
N ASN A 459 11.94 13.61 1.16
CA ASN A 459 12.46 13.72 2.52
C ASN A 459 13.95 14.11 2.62
N LYS A 460 14.43 15.05 1.79
CA LYS A 460 15.65 15.90 1.97
C LYS A 460 16.90 15.55 1.13
N ASN A 461 16.94 14.48 0.34
CA ASN A 461 18.16 14.14 -0.42
C ASN A 461 18.11 14.53 -1.89
N VAL A 462 19.29 14.77 -2.46
CA VAL A 462 19.52 15.02 -3.88
C VAL A 462 20.39 13.91 -4.46
N TYR A 463 19.90 13.29 -5.53
CA TYR A 463 20.51 12.15 -6.21
C TYR A 463 21.06 12.61 -7.55
N ILE A 464 22.36 12.44 -7.77
CA ILE A 464 23.09 12.92 -8.94
C ILE A 464 23.60 11.70 -9.71
N LEU A 465 23.06 11.45 -10.90
CA LEU A 465 23.55 10.41 -11.80
C LEU A 465 24.70 10.97 -12.63
N ASP A 466 25.89 10.38 -12.49
CA ASP A 466 27.06 10.71 -13.31
C ASP A 466 27.34 9.58 -14.31
N SER A 467 27.31 9.90 -15.61
CA SER A 467 27.39 8.88 -16.65
C SER A 467 28.80 8.36 -16.92
N VAL A 468 29.84 9.11 -16.54
CA VAL A 468 31.24 8.70 -16.69
C VAL A 468 31.69 7.91 -15.46
N LEU A 469 31.29 8.37 -14.27
CA LEU A 469 31.51 7.60 -13.03
C LEU A 469 30.64 6.35 -12.97
N LYS A 470 29.53 6.30 -13.72
CA LYS A 470 28.58 5.18 -13.75
C LYS A 470 27.98 4.92 -12.37
N LYS A 471 27.74 5.99 -11.60
CA LYS A 471 27.30 5.94 -10.21
C LYS A 471 26.29 7.04 -9.91
N VAL A 472 25.53 6.83 -8.85
CA VAL A 472 24.66 7.85 -8.26
C VAL A 472 25.32 8.37 -6.98
N ILE A 473 25.55 9.67 -6.94
CA ILE A 473 26.03 10.39 -5.76
C ILE A 473 24.82 10.94 -5.03
N VAL A 474 24.74 10.71 -3.73
CA VAL A 474 23.65 11.21 -2.89
C VAL A 474 24.16 12.28 -1.95
N THR A 475 23.50 13.43 -1.95
CA THR A 475 23.75 14.54 -1.03
C THR A 475 22.50 14.88 -0.23
N ASP A 476 22.63 15.65 0.84
CA ASP A 476 21.48 16.34 1.43
C ASP A 476 21.03 17.51 0.54
N ALA A 477 19.99 18.21 0.96
CA ALA A 477 19.43 19.38 0.29
C ALA A 477 20.40 20.57 0.17
N MET A 478 21.48 20.60 0.97
CA MET A 478 22.53 21.62 0.96
C MET A 478 23.78 21.16 0.18
N GLY A 479 23.69 20.00 -0.47
CA GLY A 479 24.77 19.43 -1.27
C GLY A 479 25.91 18.83 -0.45
N LYS A 480 25.71 18.56 0.85
CA LYS A 480 26.65 17.78 1.65
C LYS A 480 26.60 16.33 1.20
N PHE A 481 27.75 15.75 0.91
CA PHE A 481 27.86 14.33 0.57
C PHE A 481 27.30 13.45 1.69
N LEU A 482 26.43 12.50 1.32
CA LEU A 482 25.87 11.51 2.24
C LEU A 482 26.42 10.12 1.91
N ARG A 483 26.24 9.69 0.66
CA ARG A 483 26.63 8.34 0.23
C ARG A 483 26.84 8.26 -1.28
N LEU A 484 27.51 7.19 -1.70
CA LEU A 484 27.70 6.80 -3.07
C LEU A 484 27.05 5.43 -3.26
N TRP A 485 26.34 5.22 -4.37
CA TRP A 485 25.86 3.88 -4.72
C TRP A 485 27.03 3.09 -5.32
N ASP A 486 27.63 2.25 -4.48
CA ASP A 486 28.87 1.54 -4.83
C ASP A 486 28.68 0.39 -5.81
N ASP A 487 27.51 -0.23 -5.81
CA ASP A 487 27.08 -1.27 -6.75
C ASP A 487 25.91 -0.78 -7.60
N SER A 488 26.17 0.14 -8.52
CA SER A 488 25.17 0.69 -9.43
C SER A 488 24.62 -0.33 -10.45
N GLY A 489 24.77 -1.65 -10.21
CA GLY A 489 24.23 -2.68 -11.08
C GLY A 489 24.96 -2.76 -12.43
N ALA A 490 26.26 -2.46 -12.41
CA ALA A 490 27.15 -2.46 -13.58
C ALA A 490 26.66 -1.57 -14.74
N LEU A 491 26.43 -0.28 -14.49
CA LEU A 491 26.01 0.68 -15.52
C LEU A 491 27.04 0.79 -16.65
N GLN A 492 26.57 0.86 -17.89
CA GLN A 492 27.41 1.00 -19.08
C GLN A 492 27.38 2.42 -19.65
N ASP A 493 26.20 2.97 -19.93
CA ASP A 493 25.96 4.35 -20.38
C ASP A 493 24.61 4.85 -19.83
N PRO A 494 24.56 5.22 -18.54
CA PRO A 494 23.30 5.62 -17.90
C PRO A 494 22.92 7.05 -18.32
N ALA A 495 21.65 7.23 -18.71
CA ALA A 495 21.17 8.47 -19.32
C ALA A 495 20.19 9.26 -18.46
N SER A 496 19.33 8.57 -17.72
CA SER A 496 18.28 9.20 -16.91
C SER A 496 18.04 8.44 -15.62
N LEU A 497 17.63 9.19 -14.60
CA LEU A 497 17.25 8.70 -13.27
C LEU A 497 15.84 9.20 -12.96
N SER A 498 14.95 8.31 -12.52
CA SER A 498 13.64 8.69 -11.96
C SER A 498 13.34 7.85 -10.71
N THR A 499 12.27 8.20 -9.98
CA THR A 499 11.84 7.53 -8.75
C THR A 499 10.33 7.37 -8.75
N ASP A 500 9.84 6.30 -8.12
CA ASP A 500 8.41 6.09 -7.90
C ASP A 500 7.84 6.83 -6.67
N GLY A 501 8.70 7.42 -5.84
CA GLY A 501 8.30 7.98 -4.54
C GLY A 501 7.85 6.93 -3.53
N LYS A 502 8.05 5.64 -3.82
CA LYS A 502 7.66 4.46 -3.01
C LYS A 502 8.86 3.62 -2.57
N GLY A 503 10.07 4.18 -2.68
CA GLY A 503 11.32 3.58 -2.22
C GLY A 503 12.21 3.01 -3.33
N PHE A 504 11.84 3.13 -4.61
CA PHE A 504 12.65 2.66 -5.72
C PHE A 504 13.05 3.75 -6.72
N PHE A 505 14.17 3.50 -7.36
CA PHE A 505 14.79 4.34 -8.37
C PHE A 505 15.01 3.56 -9.65
N TYR A 506 14.81 4.23 -10.77
CA TYR A 506 14.87 3.65 -12.11
C TYR A 506 15.94 4.37 -12.91
N ILE A 507 16.92 3.61 -13.40
CA ILE A 507 17.99 4.12 -14.26
C ILE A 507 17.84 3.50 -15.63
N LEU A 508 17.73 4.35 -16.66
CA LEU A 508 17.86 3.91 -18.04
C LEU A 508 19.34 3.83 -18.40
N ASP A 509 19.81 2.63 -18.70
CA ASP A 509 21.15 2.36 -19.19
C ASP A 509 21.10 2.06 -20.69
N LYS A 510 21.54 3.04 -21.49
CA LYS A 510 21.50 2.94 -22.95
C LYS A 510 22.53 1.95 -23.47
N GLY A 511 23.66 1.79 -22.78
CA GLY A 511 24.71 0.85 -23.16
C GLY A 511 24.27 -0.59 -22.94
N ALA A 512 23.52 -0.83 -21.87
CA ALA A 512 22.92 -2.13 -21.56
C ALA A 512 21.53 -2.36 -22.19
N TYR A 513 20.95 -1.36 -22.88
CA TYR A 513 19.61 -1.41 -23.47
C TYR A 513 18.53 -1.85 -22.46
N SER A 514 18.65 -1.40 -21.21
CA SER A 514 17.80 -1.85 -20.10
C SER A 514 17.46 -0.74 -19.13
N VAL A 515 16.38 -0.97 -18.37
CA VAL A 515 16.06 -0.21 -17.17
C VAL A 515 16.46 -1.03 -15.97
N LYS A 516 17.20 -0.41 -15.05
CA LYS A 516 17.66 -1.02 -13.80
C LYS A 516 16.95 -0.36 -12.62
N ILE A 517 16.50 -1.18 -11.67
CA ILE A 517 15.80 -0.76 -10.46
C ILE A 517 16.73 -0.88 -9.27
N PHE A 518 16.77 0.16 -8.44
CA PHE A 518 17.51 0.24 -7.19
C PHE A 518 16.57 0.60 -6.04
N ASP A 519 16.86 0.13 -4.84
CA ASP A 519 16.23 0.68 -3.63
C ASP A 519 16.84 2.04 -3.23
N GLU A 520 16.29 2.67 -2.20
CA GLU A 520 16.76 3.96 -1.67
C GLU A 520 18.23 3.96 -1.18
N ASN A 521 18.76 2.79 -0.85
CA ASN A 521 20.15 2.60 -0.41
C ASN A 521 21.10 2.39 -1.60
N GLY A 522 20.56 2.24 -2.81
CA GLY A 522 21.32 2.01 -4.03
C GLY A 522 21.61 0.54 -4.31
N VAL A 523 20.90 -0.39 -3.67
CA VAL A 523 21.06 -1.82 -3.91
C VAL A 523 20.30 -2.20 -5.17
N PHE A 524 21.03 -2.80 -6.12
CA PHE A 524 20.43 -3.32 -7.35
C PHE A 524 19.37 -4.38 -7.04
N THR A 525 18.15 -4.17 -7.55
CA THR A 525 17.00 -5.03 -7.24
C THR A 525 16.55 -5.86 -8.44
N ALA A 526 16.49 -5.25 -9.63
CA ALA A 526 16.03 -5.90 -10.86
C ALA A 526 16.50 -5.13 -12.10
N SER A 527 16.48 -5.79 -13.25
CA SER A 527 16.72 -5.19 -14.57
C SER A 527 15.75 -5.79 -15.58
N PHE A 528 15.31 -5.00 -16.55
CA PHE A 528 14.42 -5.47 -17.60
C PHE A 528 14.65 -4.69 -18.90
N PHE A 529 14.11 -5.25 -19.99
CA PHE A 529 14.43 -4.91 -21.38
C PHE A 529 15.81 -5.39 -21.84
N ALA A 530 15.95 -5.44 -23.15
CA ALA A 530 17.18 -5.79 -23.82
C ALA A 530 17.22 -5.20 -25.23
N LYS A 531 18.33 -5.44 -25.93
CA LYS A 531 18.56 -4.87 -27.25
C LYS A 531 17.61 -5.48 -28.29
N GLY A 532 16.92 -4.63 -29.04
CA GLY A 532 16.08 -5.07 -30.15
C GLY A 532 15.16 -3.98 -30.67
N ARG A 533 14.35 -4.30 -31.68
CA ARG A 533 13.48 -3.34 -32.39
C ARG A 533 11.98 -3.60 -32.18
N GLY A 534 11.64 -4.65 -31.45
CA GLY A 534 10.27 -5.01 -31.12
C GLY A 534 9.65 -4.05 -30.11
N GLU A 535 8.34 -4.19 -29.91
CA GLU A 535 7.57 -3.30 -29.03
C GLU A 535 7.92 -3.43 -27.54
N ARG A 536 8.84 -4.33 -27.18
CA ARG A 536 9.23 -4.63 -25.79
C ARG A 536 10.75 -4.70 -25.64
N GLU A 537 11.44 -4.06 -26.58
CA GLU A 537 12.89 -4.04 -26.69
C GLU A 537 13.34 -2.58 -26.86
N LEU A 538 14.62 -2.33 -26.62
CA LEU A 538 15.23 -1.01 -26.76
C LEU A 538 16.35 -1.06 -27.81
N TRP A 539 16.41 -0.08 -28.70
CA TRP A 539 17.43 0.04 -29.74
C TRP A 539 18.24 1.33 -29.64
N ALA A 540 17.57 2.46 -29.41
CA ALA A 540 18.21 3.75 -29.22
C ALA A 540 17.50 4.55 -28.12
N PRO A 541 17.42 3.99 -26.89
CA PRO A 541 16.70 4.64 -25.81
C PRO A 541 17.37 5.97 -25.42
N GLN A 542 16.59 7.00 -25.09
CA GLN A 542 17.14 8.32 -24.73
C GLN A 542 16.83 8.74 -23.30
N ALA A 543 15.56 8.63 -22.91
CA ALA A 543 15.08 9.10 -21.62
C ALA A 543 14.06 8.14 -21.02
N LEU A 544 13.96 8.19 -19.70
CA LEU A 544 12.95 7.52 -18.90
C LEU A 544 12.35 8.51 -17.91
N ASP A 545 11.06 8.33 -17.65
CA ASP A 545 10.39 8.91 -16.50
C ASP A 545 9.42 7.92 -15.87
N PHE A 546 9.12 8.10 -14.59
CA PHE A 546 8.16 7.28 -13.85
C PHE A 546 7.00 8.16 -13.39
N ARG A 547 5.77 7.72 -13.64
CA ARG A 547 4.56 8.37 -13.12
C ARG A 547 3.39 7.40 -13.13
N ASN A 548 2.52 7.48 -12.12
CA ASN A 548 1.26 6.72 -12.05
C ASN A 548 1.49 5.20 -12.25
N ASP A 549 2.48 4.65 -11.57
CA ASP A 549 2.87 3.23 -11.63
C ASP A 549 3.22 2.74 -13.04
N LYS A 550 3.67 3.66 -13.90
CA LYS A 550 4.14 3.40 -15.25
C LYS A 550 5.55 3.93 -15.43
N VAL A 551 6.36 3.14 -16.12
CA VAL A 551 7.64 3.56 -16.68
C VAL A 551 7.42 4.00 -18.12
N TYR A 552 7.75 5.24 -18.41
CA TYR A 552 7.76 5.80 -19.76
C TYR A 552 9.19 5.76 -20.30
N ILE A 553 9.36 5.40 -21.57
CA ILE A 553 10.67 5.33 -22.22
C ILE A 553 10.55 5.87 -23.65
N SER A 554 11.50 6.73 -24.04
CA SER A 554 11.68 7.14 -25.43
C SER A 554 12.80 6.37 -26.11
N ASP A 555 12.56 5.95 -27.35
CA ASP A 555 13.49 5.26 -28.22
C ASP A 555 13.42 5.87 -29.63
N LEU A 556 14.52 6.49 -30.08
CA LEU A 556 14.51 7.33 -31.29
C LEU A 556 14.45 6.52 -32.58
N GLU A 557 15.14 5.38 -32.65
CA GLU A 557 15.22 4.59 -33.87
C GLU A 557 13.86 3.97 -34.18
N THR A 558 13.21 3.42 -33.16
CA THR A 558 11.86 2.84 -33.29
C THR A 558 10.76 3.90 -33.37
N GLY A 559 11.10 5.19 -33.20
CA GLY A 559 10.17 6.29 -33.34
C GLY A 559 9.17 6.41 -32.19
N ARG A 560 9.52 5.93 -31.01
CA ARG A 560 8.54 5.53 -29.99
C ARG A 560 8.81 6.18 -28.65
N LEU A 561 7.76 6.77 -28.09
CA LEU A 561 7.62 7.00 -26.66
C LEU A 561 6.51 6.07 -26.15
N ALA A 562 6.79 5.25 -25.14
CA ALA A 562 5.81 4.29 -24.65
C ALA A 562 5.83 4.11 -23.14
N ALA A 563 4.65 3.80 -22.61
CA ALA A 563 4.44 3.52 -21.20
C ALA A 563 4.28 2.01 -20.96
N PHE A 564 4.84 1.53 -19.85
CA PHE A 564 4.74 0.16 -19.38
C PHE A 564 4.27 0.19 -17.93
N ASP A 565 3.25 -0.59 -17.61
CA ASP A 565 2.83 -0.79 -16.23
C ASP A 565 3.92 -1.53 -15.48
N ILE A 566 4.21 -1.07 -14.27
CA ILE A 566 5.15 -1.74 -13.38
C ILE A 566 4.47 -2.01 -12.05
N SER A 567 4.79 -3.15 -11.45
CA SER A 567 4.19 -3.58 -10.19
C SER A 567 5.23 -4.31 -9.37
N TYR A 568 5.36 -3.93 -8.10
CA TYR A 568 6.20 -4.65 -7.16
C TYR A 568 5.47 -5.90 -6.66
N MET A 569 6.17 -7.03 -6.59
CA MET A 569 5.68 -8.25 -5.94
C MET A 569 6.23 -8.28 -4.51
N PRO A 570 5.36 -8.24 -3.48
CA PRO A 570 5.81 -8.26 -2.10
C PRO A 570 6.62 -9.52 -1.76
N GLU A 571 7.61 -9.34 -0.89
CA GLU A 571 8.35 -10.46 -0.30
C GLU A 571 7.40 -11.34 0.53
N ALA A 572 7.71 -12.63 0.60
CA ALA A 572 6.93 -13.57 1.40
C ALA A 572 6.96 -13.17 2.88
N PRO A 573 5.82 -13.13 3.59
CA PRO A 573 5.79 -12.88 5.01
C PRO A 573 6.67 -13.86 5.80
N ALA A 574 7.43 -13.33 6.76
CA ALA A 574 8.28 -14.11 7.66
C ALA A 574 7.58 -14.35 9.01
N ALA A 575 8.12 -15.26 9.82
CA ALA A 575 7.68 -15.51 11.19
C ALA A 575 6.14 -15.71 11.35
N VAL A 576 5.52 -16.45 10.43
CA VAL A 576 4.10 -16.75 10.51
C VAL A 576 3.84 -17.66 11.71
N ALA A 577 2.97 -17.23 12.60
CA ALA A 577 2.58 -17.93 13.80
C ALA A 577 1.06 -18.13 13.82
N ALA A 578 0.62 -19.28 14.34
CA ALA A 578 -0.78 -19.61 14.55
C ALA A 578 -1.04 -19.93 16.02
N ALA A 579 -1.93 -19.17 16.65
CA ALA A 579 -2.38 -19.35 18.02
C ALA A 579 -3.83 -19.85 18.02
N VAL A 580 -4.05 -21.05 18.56
CA VAL A 580 -5.38 -21.64 18.66
C VAL A 580 -6.14 -21.05 19.84
N ALA A 581 -7.30 -20.46 19.57
CA ALA A 581 -8.26 -20.00 20.58
C ALA A 581 -9.49 -20.93 20.61
N GLU A 582 -10.36 -20.78 21.61
CA GLU A 582 -11.53 -21.66 21.79
C GLU A 582 -12.49 -21.64 20.58
N LYS A 583 -12.62 -20.48 19.91
CA LYS A 583 -13.54 -20.28 18.78
C LYS A 583 -12.87 -19.77 17.50
N SER A 584 -11.54 -19.81 17.41
CA SER A 584 -10.81 -19.27 16.25
C SER A 584 -9.36 -19.73 16.21
N VAL A 585 -8.68 -19.46 15.09
CA VAL A 585 -7.21 -19.54 15.00
C VAL A 585 -6.67 -18.16 14.63
N LYS A 586 -5.86 -17.58 15.51
CA LYS A 586 -5.24 -16.26 15.31
C LYS A 586 -3.89 -16.42 14.63
N LEU A 587 -3.69 -15.73 13.52
CA LEU A 587 -2.48 -15.70 12.74
C LEU A 587 -1.80 -14.35 12.88
N THR A 588 -0.47 -14.35 12.98
CA THR A 588 0.36 -13.15 12.93
C THR A 588 1.60 -13.44 12.09
N TRP A 589 2.13 -12.42 11.42
CA TRP A 589 3.38 -12.55 10.66
C TRP A 589 4.16 -11.24 10.64
N GLN A 590 5.39 -11.30 10.18
CA GLN A 590 6.25 -10.14 9.92
C GLN A 590 6.30 -9.88 8.41
N ALA A 591 6.11 -8.63 8.02
CA ALA A 591 6.22 -8.20 6.63
C ALA A 591 7.17 -7.00 6.53
N LYS A 592 7.94 -6.96 5.44
CA LYS A 592 8.79 -5.81 5.14
C LYS A 592 7.91 -4.60 4.80
N ALA A 593 8.11 -3.50 5.51
CA ALA A 593 7.40 -2.26 5.23
C ALA A 593 7.74 -1.77 3.81
N SER A 594 6.71 -1.51 3.01
CA SER A 594 6.86 -1.00 1.65
C SER A 594 5.59 -0.26 1.25
N ALA A 595 5.73 0.93 0.66
CA ALA A 595 4.60 1.69 0.10
C ALA A 595 3.95 0.98 -1.10
N TRP A 596 4.56 -0.09 -1.59
CA TRP A 596 4.00 -0.96 -2.62
C TRP A 596 3.09 -2.08 -2.08
N THR A 597 3.07 -2.34 -0.77
CA THR A 597 2.28 -3.44 -0.18
C THR A 597 0.95 -2.89 0.34
N GLY A 598 -0.17 -3.37 -0.21
CA GLY A 598 -1.53 -2.92 0.11
C GLY A 598 -2.32 -3.86 1.04
N GLY A 599 -1.77 -5.03 1.39
CA GLY A 599 -2.41 -6.01 2.26
C GLY A 599 -1.80 -7.40 2.13
N PHE A 600 -2.54 -8.43 2.52
CA PHE A 600 -2.13 -9.83 2.55
C PHE A 600 -3.26 -10.76 2.16
N LYS A 601 -2.91 -11.93 1.65
CA LYS A 601 -3.80 -13.09 1.49
C LYS A 601 -3.42 -14.17 2.49
N VAL A 602 -4.42 -14.87 3.01
CA VAL A 602 -4.26 -15.94 3.99
C VAL A 602 -4.75 -17.24 3.38
N PHE A 603 -3.97 -18.29 3.59
CA PHE A 603 -4.20 -19.62 3.05
C PHE A 603 -4.29 -20.64 4.18
N ARG A 604 -5.12 -21.67 3.99
CA ARG A 604 -5.31 -22.78 4.92
C ARG A 604 -5.40 -24.11 4.16
N GLY A 605 -4.83 -25.18 4.71
CA GLY A 605 -4.91 -26.55 4.18
C GLY A 605 -4.90 -27.59 5.30
N THR A 606 -5.13 -28.86 4.98
CA THR A 606 -5.02 -29.99 5.93
C THR A 606 -3.66 -30.68 5.89
N SER A 607 -2.81 -30.25 4.97
CA SER A 607 -1.41 -30.59 4.81
C SER A 607 -0.60 -29.32 4.43
N PRO A 608 0.73 -29.35 4.47
CA PRO A 608 1.54 -28.24 3.95
C PRO A 608 1.40 -28.01 2.43
N GLY A 609 0.86 -28.97 1.68
CA GLY A 609 0.81 -28.96 0.21
C GLY A 609 -0.54 -28.64 -0.43
N ASP A 610 -1.61 -28.55 0.35
CA ASP A 610 -3.01 -28.34 -0.10
C ASP A 610 -3.57 -26.98 0.36
N LEU A 611 -2.72 -25.97 0.47
CA LEU A 611 -3.10 -24.62 0.92
C LEU A 611 -4.06 -23.96 -0.08
N VAL A 612 -5.25 -23.56 0.39
CA VAL A 612 -6.24 -22.78 -0.37
C VAL A 612 -6.46 -21.41 0.26
N GLU A 613 -6.71 -20.40 -0.56
CA GLU A 613 -7.01 -19.04 -0.08
C GLU A 613 -8.31 -19.04 0.74
N ILE A 614 -8.29 -18.43 1.92
CA ILE A 614 -9.46 -18.33 2.81
C ILE A 614 -9.86 -16.88 3.10
N ALA A 615 -8.94 -15.92 3.00
CA ALA A 615 -9.22 -14.52 3.31
C ALA A 615 -8.15 -13.55 2.78
N THR A 616 -8.51 -12.26 2.79
CA THR A 616 -7.59 -11.13 2.65
C THR A 616 -7.52 -10.35 3.95
N ALA A 617 -6.32 -9.94 4.37
CA ALA A 617 -6.07 -9.11 5.54
C ALA A 617 -5.40 -7.78 5.13
N LYS A 618 -5.75 -6.68 5.79
CA LYS A 618 -5.04 -5.40 5.58
C LYS A 618 -3.77 -5.29 6.40
N GLU A 619 -3.75 -5.95 7.56
CA GLU A 619 -2.65 -5.93 8.51
C GLU A 619 -1.90 -7.26 8.52
N ALA A 620 -0.75 -7.30 9.18
CA ALA A 620 0.08 -8.50 9.30
C ALA A 620 -0.45 -9.52 10.32
N ALA A 621 -1.78 -9.62 10.41
CA ALA A 621 -2.51 -10.49 11.30
C ALA A 621 -3.88 -10.84 10.71
N PHE A 622 -4.41 -12.00 11.08
CA PHE A 622 -5.74 -12.46 10.66
C PHE A 622 -6.31 -13.43 11.68
N GLU A 623 -7.62 -13.40 11.90
CA GLU A 623 -8.31 -14.36 12.76
C GLU A 623 -9.23 -15.21 11.90
N ASP A 624 -8.92 -16.51 11.80
CA ASP A 624 -9.75 -17.46 11.06
C ASP A 624 -10.98 -17.85 11.89
N ALA A 625 -12.14 -17.78 11.25
CA ALA A 625 -13.40 -18.25 11.80
C ALA A 625 -13.28 -19.74 12.19
N PRO A 626 -14.02 -20.22 13.21
CA PRO A 626 -13.78 -21.53 13.80
C PRO A 626 -13.82 -22.64 12.74
N PRO A 627 -12.66 -23.27 12.45
CA PRO A 627 -12.61 -24.33 11.45
C PRO A 627 -13.16 -25.64 12.05
N ALA A 628 -13.18 -26.73 11.29
CA ALA A 628 -13.75 -27.98 11.80
C ALA A 628 -12.98 -28.47 13.05
N PRO A 629 -13.68 -28.84 14.13
CA PRO A 629 -13.04 -29.31 15.35
C PRO A 629 -12.25 -30.60 15.13
N ASN A 630 -11.29 -30.86 16.01
CA ASN A 630 -10.39 -32.03 16.00
C ASN A 630 -9.64 -32.22 14.67
N THR A 631 -9.29 -31.12 14.02
CA THR A 631 -8.58 -31.13 12.73
C THR A 631 -7.27 -30.34 12.86
N LYS A 632 -6.21 -30.91 12.29
CA LYS A 632 -4.91 -30.24 12.13
C LYS A 632 -4.93 -29.42 10.85
N TYR A 633 -4.61 -28.15 10.97
CA TYR A 633 -4.56 -27.21 9.85
C TYR A 633 -3.15 -26.66 9.65
N TYR A 634 -2.84 -26.29 8.41
CA TYR A 634 -1.64 -25.58 8.03
C TYR A 634 -2.04 -24.22 7.46
N TYR A 635 -1.39 -23.15 7.92
CA TYR A 635 -1.67 -21.78 7.50
C TYR A 635 -0.46 -21.13 6.86
N ALA A 636 -0.67 -20.32 5.83
CA ALA A 636 0.36 -19.48 5.23
C ALA A 636 -0.20 -18.10 4.88
N ALA A 637 0.67 -17.12 4.71
CA ALA A 637 0.32 -15.78 4.27
C ALA A 637 1.14 -15.37 3.05
N ALA A 638 0.59 -14.48 2.21
CA ALA A 638 1.30 -13.85 1.10
C ALA A 638 0.99 -12.35 1.08
N GLY A 639 1.99 -11.50 0.83
CA GLY A 639 1.76 -10.06 0.66
C GLY A 639 1.06 -9.74 -0.66
N MET A 640 0.28 -8.66 -0.70
CA MET A 640 -0.41 -8.15 -1.88
C MET A 640 0.13 -6.77 -2.25
N SER A 641 0.44 -6.56 -3.52
CA SER A 641 0.84 -5.24 -4.01
C SER A 641 -0.37 -4.30 -4.08
N VAL A 642 -0.13 -2.99 -4.07
CA VAL A 642 -1.17 -1.96 -4.32
C VAL A 642 -1.81 -2.08 -5.71
N THR A 643 -1.17 -2.80 -6.64
CA THR A 643 -1.70 -3.12 -7.98
C THR A 643 -2.39 -4.48 -8.05
N GLY A 644 -2.51 -5.19 -6.92
CA GLY A 644 -3.23 -6.47 -6.82
C GLY A 644 -2.41 -7.72 -7.15
N ILE A 645 -1.09 -7.63 -7.26
CA ILE A 645 -0.21 -8.79 -7.47
C ILE A 645 0.13 -9.46 -6.14
N GLN A 646 -0.08 -10.77 -6.07
CA GLN A 646 0.30 -11.59 -4.91
C GLN A 646 1.80 -11.91 -4.94
N GLY A 647 2.46 -11.72 -3.80
CA GLY A 647 3.83 -12.13 -3.54
C GLY A 647 3.98 -13.63 -3.23
N GLY A 648 5.19 -14.02 -2.80
CA GLY A 648 5.46 -15.40 -2.38
C GLY A 648 4.66 -15.81 -1.14
N LEU A 649 4.28 -17.09 -1.07
CA LEU A 649 3.73 -17.69 0.14
C LEU A 649 4.82 -17.84 1.21
N SER A 650 4.47 -17.56 2.45
CA SER A 650 5.28 -17.93 3.61
C SER A 650 5.43 -19.45 3.73
N ALA A 651 6.40 -19.90 4.52
CA ALA A 651 6.39 -21.28 5.00
C ALA A 651 5.09 -21.54 5.80
N PRO A 652 4.41 -22.68 5.60
CA PRO A 652 3.20 -22.99 6.35
C PRO A 652 3.50 -23.27 7.83
N VAL A 653 2.62 -22.79 8.71
CA VAL A 653 2.63 -23.06 10.15
C VAL A 653 1.46 -23.95 10.53
N GLU A 654 1.71 -24.90 11.43
CA GLU A 654 0.71 -25.88 11.90
C GLU A 654 -0.14 -25.33 13.04
N ALA A 655 -1.44 -25.68 13.07
CA ALA A 655 -2.36 -25.37 14.15
C ALA A 655 -3.35 -26.53 14.39
N ASP A 656 -3.36 -27.09 15.60
CA ASP A 656 -4.26 -28.16 16.02
C ASP A 656 -5.56 -27.57 16.62
N TYR A 657 -6.62 -27.46 15.81
CA TYR A 657 -7.90 -26.90 16.26
C TYR A 657 -8.81 -28.00 16.82
N LYS A 658 -9.12 -27.95 18.12
CA LYS A 658 -9.99 -28.94 18.80
C LYS A 658 -11.47 -28.53 18.88
N GLY A 659 -11.78 -27.25 18.65
CA GLY A 659 -13.10 -26.67 18.82
C GLY A 659 -13.61 -26.60 20.26
N PRO A 660 -14.76 -25.94 20.49
CA PRO A 660 -15.38 -25.88 21.81
C PRO A 660 -15.85 -27.27 22.25
N ALA A 661 -15.75 -27.56 23.55
CA ALA A 661 -16.25 -28.80 24.14
C ALA A 661 -17.76 -28.94 23.84
N ALA A 662 -18.18 -30.09 23.33
CA ALA A 662 -19.56 -30.33 22.91
C ALA A 662 -20.57 -30.07 24.06
N PRO A 663 -21.61 -29.24 23.86
CA PRO A 663 -22.75 -29.20 24.76
C PRO A 663 -23.58 -30.47 24.59
N VAL A 664 -24.04 -31.03 25.69
CA VAL A 664 -24.94 -32.18 25.72
C VAL A 664 -26.24 -31.82 24.99
N ALA A 665 -26.55 -32.54 23.92
CA ALA A 665 -27.74 -32.30 23.10
C ALA A 665 -29.02 -32.55 23.91
N ALA A 666 -29.83 -31.51 24.10
CA ALA A 666 -31.22 -31.66 24.50
C ALA A 666 -32.06 -31.94 23.24
N ALA A 667 -32.78 -33.06 23.25
CA ALA A 667 -33.63 -33.51 22.15
C ALA A 667 -34.77 -32.51 21.89
N ALA A 668 -34.96 -32.13 20.63
CA ALA A 668 -36.15 -31.41 20.18
C ALA A 668 -37.19 -32.42 19.67
N GLU A 669 -38.31 -32.52 20.37
CA GLU A 669 -39.49 -33.29 19.95
C GLU A 669 -40.24 -32.54 18.83
N ALA A 670 -40.56 -33.25 17.76
CA ALA A 670 -41.46 -32.78 16.72
C ALA A 670 -42.93 -32.92 17.19
N SER A 671 -43.64 -31.80 17.37
CA SER A 671 -45.07 -31.78 17.71
C SER A 671 -45.94 -31.78 16.44
N GLY A 672 -46.90 -32.72 16.35
CA GLY A 672 -47.88 -32.81 15.26
C GLY A 672 -48.93 -31.68 15.23
N PRO A 673 -49.88 -31.71 14.26
CA PRO A 673 -50.70 -30.55 13.90
C PRO A 673 -51.69 -30.09 14.98
N ARG A 674 -51.66 -28.77 15.24
CA ARG A 674 -52.60 -27.91 15.97
C ARG A 674 -54.08 -28.07 15.56
N LYS A 675 -54.93 -28.90 16.19
CA LYS A 675 -56.40 -28.82 16.00
C LYS A 675 -56.89 -27.45 16.52
N ASN A 676 -57.23 -26.51 15.62
CA ASN A 676 -57.63 -25.10 15.82
C ASN A 676 -56.53 -24.03 15.62
N ALA A 677 -55.55 -24.26 14.74
CA ALA A 677 -54.58 -23.22 14.37
C ALA A 677 -55.17 -22.22 13.34
N ALA A 678 -54.78 -20.94 13.43
CA ALA A 678 -55.21 -19.93 12.44
C ALA A 678 -54.54 -20.21 11.07
N PRO A 679 -55.16 -19.81 9.94
CA PRO A 679 -54.62 -20.05 8.59
C PRO A 679 -53.15 -19.59 8.43
N LEU A 680 -52.87 -18.37 8.87
CA LEU A 680 -51.53 -17.88 9.15
C LEU A 680 -51.45 -17.48 10.62
N GLU A 681 -50.39 -17.89 11.30
CA GLU A 681 -50.13 -17.50 12.69
C GLU A 681 -48.65 -17.18 12.91
N ILE A 682 -48.39 -16.36 13.92
CA ILE A 682 -47.04 -16.17 14.44
C ILE A 682 -46.77 -17.29 15.43
N ILE A 683 -45.61 -17.94 15.34
CA ILE A 683 -45.11 -18.91 16.32
C ILE A 683 -43.74 -18.47 16.84
N ALA A 684 -43.43 -18.92 18.06
CA ALA A 684 -42.11 -18.79 18.69
C ALA A 684 -41.43 -17.40 18.56
N PRO A 685 -42.12 -16.27 18.84
CA PRO A 685 -41.50 -14.94 18.70
C PRO A 685 -40.32 -14.79 19.66
N LYS A 686 -39.18 -14.35 19.14
CA LYS A 686 -37.99 -14.00 19.91
C LYS A 686 -37.74 -12.51 19.75
N LEU A 687 -38.18 -11.74 20.75
CA LEU A 687 -37.92 -10.30 20.83
C LEU A 687 -36.77 -10.07 21.81
N ASP A 688 -35.80 -9.27 21.39
CA ASP A 688 -34.71 -8.81 22.22
C ASP A 688 -35.18 -7.66 23.12
N TYR A 689 -34.38 -7.33 24.15
CA TYR A 689 -34.63 -6.14 24.96
C TYR A 689 -34.15 -4.89 24.23
N ILE A 690 -34.77 -3.75 24.52
CA ILE A 690 -34.45 -2.46 23.86
C ILE A 690 -33.74 -1.53 24.84
N PHE A 691 -32.63 -0.94 24.40
CA PHE A 691 -32.01 0.20 25.07
C PHE A 691 -32.74 1.47 24.70
N SER A 692 -33.33 2.14 25.69
CA SER A 692 -34.00 3.42 25.48
C SER A 692 -33.07 4.48 24.89
N ALA A 693 -31.77 4.48 25.20
CA ALA A 693 -30.80 5.42 24.62
C ALA A 693 -30.39 5.10 23.16
N ASN A 694 -30.61 3.88 22.67
CA ASN A 694 -30.22 3.43 21.33
C ASN A 694 -31.43 2.97 20.49
N TYR A 695 -32.58 3.61 20.69
CA TYR A 695 -33.83 3.18 20.05
C TYR A 695 -33.88 3.43 18.53
N LYS A 696 -33.14 4.43 18.04
CA LYS A 696 -33.22 4.92 16.65
C LYS A 696 -32.76 3.89 15.62
N GLN A 697 -31.80 3.02 15.97
CA GLN A 697 -31.26 1.98 15.06
C GLN A 697 -32.29 0.92 14.66
N HIS A 698 -33.42 0.83 15.36
CA HIS A 698 -34.45 -0.17 15.10
C HIS A 698 -35.49 0.26 14.06
N SER A 699 -35.44 1.53 13.65
CA SER A 699 -36.37 2.09 12.68
C SER A 699 -36.14 1.46 11.29
N PRO A 700 -37.20 1.00 10.59
CA PRO A 700 -37.09 0.53 9.21
C PRO A 700 -36.63 1.62 8.22
N LEU A 701 -36.68 2.89 8.62
CA LEU A 701 -36.18 4.04 7.85
C LEU A 701 -34.67 4.31 8.04
N SER A 702 -34.01 3.61 8.95
CA SER A 702 -32.56 3.72 9.15
C SER A 702 -31.80 2.96 8.07
N GLU A 703 -30.74 3.55 7.51
CA GLU A 703 -29.85 2.90 6.54
C GLU A 703 -29.11 1.69 7.15
N LYS A 704 -28.87 1.70 8.47
CA LYS A 704 -28.21 0.63 9.24
C LYS A 704 -29.18 -0.07 10.19
N LYS A 705 -30.43 -0.28 9.77
CA LYS A 705 -31.49 -0.84 10.63
C LYS A 705 -31.13 -2.20 11.25
N LYS A 706 -31.30 -2.33 12.56
CA LYS A 706 -31.19 -3.60 13.30
C LYS A 706 -32.57 -4.07 13.75
N PRO A 707 -32.95 -5.33 13.48
CA PRO A 707 -34.24 -5.83 13.95
C PRO A 707 -34.27 -5.90 15.48
N ILE A 708 -35.46 -5.75 16.07
CA ILE A 708 -35.71 -5.90 17.51
C ILE A 708 -35.93 -7.37 17.92
N GLY A 709 -35.85 -8.27 16.94
CA GLY A 709 -36.11 -9.69 17.12
C GLY A 709 -36.56 -10.33 15.81
N VAL A 710 -36.89 -11.62 15.91
CA VAL A 710 -37.37 -12.44 14.79
C VAL A 710 -38.63 -13.17 15.21
N VAL A 711 -39.59 -13.24 14.29
CA VAL A 711 -40.80 -14.06 14.44
C VAL A 711 -40.86 -15.11 13.35
N THR A 712 -41.44 -16.27 13.65
CA THR A 712 -41.71 -17.29 12.63
C THR A 712 -43.18 -17.21 12.24
N VAL A 713 -43.45 -16.99 10.96
CA VAL A 713 -44.79 -17.04 10.38
C VAL A 713 -45.03 -18.45 9.88
N GLN A 714 -46.07 -19.11 10.38
CA GLN A 714 -46.46 -20.46 9.99
C GLN A 714 -47.74 -20.43 9.17
N ASN A 715 -47.70 -21.01 7.97
CA ASN A 715 -48.88 -21.30 7.18
C ASN A 715 -49.41 -22.69 7.54
N ASN A 716 -50.61 -22.74 8.12
CA ASN A 716 -51.28 -23.97 8.55
C ASN A 716 -52.27 -24.51 7.51
N THR A 717 -52.23 -23.98 6.28
CA THR A 717 -53.12 -24.36 5.19
C THR A 717 -52.37 -25.02 4.03
N ASP A 718 -53.14 -25.60 3.11
CA ASP A 718 -52.71 -26.15 1.84
C ASP A 718 -52.66 -25.10 0.70
N THR A 719 -52.87 -23.82 1.01
CA THR A 719 -52.86 -22.71 0.04
C THR A 719 -51.75 -21.71 0.34
N ASP A 720 -51.13 -21.16 -0.70
CA ASP A 720 -50.13 -20.09 -0.58
C ASP A 720 -50.78 -18.75 -0.19
N PHE A 721 -50.07 -17.95 0.61
CA PHE A 721 -50.45 -16.56 0.91
C PHE A 721 -49.40 -15.60 0.37
N ASN A 722 -49.84 -14.61 -0.40
CA ASN A 722 -48.98 -13.57 -0.97
C ASN A 722 -49.37 -12.21 -0.37
N GLY A 723 -48.42 -11.27 -0.34
CA GLY A 723 -48.67 -9.93 0.19
C GLY A 723 -48.96 -9.90 1.70
N VAL A 724 -48.39 -10.83 2.46
CA VAL A 724 -48.54 -10.87 3.92
C VAL A 724 -47.75 -9.73 4.55
N ILE A 725 -48.38 -8.97 5.43
CA ILE A 725 -47.75 -7.84 6.13
C ILE A 725 -47.66 -8.17 7.62
N LEU A 726 -46.48 -7.98 8.19
CA LEU A 726 -46.27 -8.01 9.63
C LEU A 726 -46.23 -6.58 10.15
N SER A 727 -47.09 -6.26 11.11
CA SER A 727 -47.07 -4.98 11.84
C SER A 727 -46.71 -5.18 13.30
N PHE A 728 -45.93 -4.25 13.86
CA PHE A 728 -45.49 -4.19 15.24
C PHE A 728 -45.91 -2.84 15.86
N PHE A 729 -46.54 -2.88 17.03
CA PHE A 729 -46.98 -1.68 17.72
C PHE A 729 -46.97 -1.82 19.23
N SER A 730 -46.59 -0.73 19.92
CA SER A 730 -46.83 -0.55 21.35
C SER A 730 -47.29 0.87 21.62
N SER A 731 -48.46 1.02 22.25
CA SER A 731 -49.06 2.32 22.56
C SER A 731 -48.26 3.15 23.56
N GLU A 732 -47.36 2.51 24.31
CA GLU A 732 -46.56 3.14 25.37
C GLU A 732 -45.36 3.93 24.80
N ILE A 733 -44.75 3.44 23.71
CA ILE A 733 -43.47 3.96 23.19
C ILE A 733 -43.48 4.33 21.70
N MET A 734 -44.56 4.02 20.97
CA MET A 734 -44.72 4.32 19.54
C MET A 734 -45.93 5.23 19.31
N GLU A 735 -45.85 6.11 18.31
CA GLU A 735 -46.98 6.94 17.85
C GLU A 735 -47.85 6.22 16.80
N SER A 736 -47.25 5.30 16.03
CA SER A 736 -47.92 4.52 14.99
C SER A 736 -47.29 3.14 14.86
N ALA A 737 -48.02 2.17 14.31
CA ALA A 737 -47.49 0.84 14.02
C ALA A 737 -46.39 0.89 12.94
N SER A 738 -45.33 0.10 13.11
CA SER A 738 -44.33 -0.16 12.07
C SER A 738 -44.73 -1.42 11.32
N SER A 739 -44.60 -1.43 10.01
CA SER A 739 -44.98 -2.60 9.19
C SER A 739 -43.87 -2.95 8.19
N ASN A 740 -43.69 -4.24 7.94
CA ASN A 740 -42.83 -4.75 6.90
C ASN A 740 -43.49 -5.94 6.16
N GLU A 741 -43.17 -6.07 4.88
CA GLU A 741 -43.65 -7.20 4.08
C GLU A 741 -42.95 -8.49 4.51
N VAL A 742 -43.73 -9.57 4.61
CA VAL A 742 -43.25 -10.94 4.88
C VAL A 742 -42.87 -11.64 3.57
N GLY A 743 -43.48 -11.25 2.45
CA GLY A 743 -43.37 -11.95 1.16
C GLY A 743 -44.35 -13.12 1.04
N ASP A 744 -44.07 -14.03 0.09
CA ASP A 744 -44.91 -15.20 -0.18
C ASP A 744 -44.68 -16.31 0.86
N VAL A 745 -45.74 -16.72 1.56
CA VAL A 745 -45.70 -17.81 2.54
C VAL A 745 -46.38 -19.03 1.95
N LYS A 746 -45.58 -20.00 1.51
CA LYS A 746 -46.05 -21.23 0.85
C LYS A 746 -46.89 -22.11 1.78
N ALA A 747 -47.78 -22.89 1.19
CA ALA A 747 -48.59 -23.89 1.89
C ALA A 747 -47.73 -24.76 2.83
N GLY A 748 -48.12 -24.87 4.10
CA GLY A 748 -47.42 -25.64 5.13
C GLY A 748 -46.04 -25.11 5.56
N ALA A 749 -45.55 -24.00 5.00
CA ALA A 749 -44.19 -23.49 5.26
C ALA A 749 -44.09 -22.65 6.54
N GLN A 750 -42.87 -22.55 7.05
CA GLN A 750 -42.47 -21.62 8.11
C GLN A 750 -41.47 -20.62 7.55
N VAL A 751 -41.70 -19.33 7.78
CA VAL A 751 -40.84 -18.25 7.31
C VAL A 751 -40.40 -17.41 8.50
N GLU A 752 -39.09 -17.25 8.69
CA GLU A 752 -38.55 -16.33 9.68
C GLU A 752 -38.57 -14.90 9.14
N VAL A 753 -39.14 -13.99 9.93
CA VAL A 753 -39.33 -12.59 9.55
C VAL A 753 -38.69 -11.69 10.62
N PRO A 754 -37.75 -10.81 10.26
CA PRO A 754 -37.21 -9.83 11.18
C PRO A 754 -38.27 -8.78 11.54
N VAL A 755 -38.29 -8.35 12.80
CA VAL A 755 -39.20 -7.30 13.29
C VAL A 755 -38.44 -5.97 13.38
N TYR A 756 -38.99 -4.92 12.78
CA TYR A 756 -38.46 -3.55 12.88
C TYR A 756 -39.49 -2.62 13.54
N ALA A 757 -39.02 -1.58 14.24
CA ALA A 757 -39.89 -0.67 14.97
C ALA A 757 -39.35 0.77 14.97
N THR A 758 -40.21 1.72 14.59
CA THR A 758 -39.98 3.16 14.75
C THR A 758 -40.51 3.60 16.10
N PHE A 759 -39.63 3.70 17.09
CA PHE A 759 -39.98 4.25 18.40
C PHE A 759 -40.04 5.78 18.38
N SER A 760 -40.87 6.35 19.24
CA SER A 760 -40.93 7.80 19.48
C SER A 760 -40.05 8.17 20.68
N ASN A 761 -39.86 9.48 20.91
CA ASN A 761 -39.18 9.97 22.12
C ASN A 761 -39.85 9.50 23.44
N ARG A 762 -41.08 8.97 23.41
CA ARG A 762 -41.73 8.36 24.59
C ARG A 762 -40.91 7.22 25.18
N VAL A 763 -40.09 6.53 24.39
CA VAL A 763 -39.18 5.49 24.91
C VAL A 763 -38.20 6.03 25.95
N LEU A 764 -37.83 7.32 25.86
CA LEU A 764 -36.95 8.00 26.83
C LEU A 764 -37.68 8.36 28.15
N ASN A 765 -38.98 8.10 28.26
CA ASN A 765 -39.71 8.24 29.53
C ASN A 765 -39.53 7.02 30.44
N ILE A 766 -38.97 5.92 29.92
CA ILE A 766 -38.67 4.72 30.70
C ILE A 766 -37.42 5.00 31.54
N THR A 767 -37.60 5.22 32.84
CA THR A 767 -36.51 5.50 33.79
C THR A 767 -36.05 4.27 34.57
N GLU A 768 -36.78 3.16 34.46
CA GLU A 768 -36.48 1.87 35.09
C GLU A 768 -36.83 0.74 34.11
N ASP A 769 -36.14 -0.40 34.22
CA ASP A 769 -36.36 -1.58 33.39
C ASP A 769 -37.83 -2.04 33.40
N THR A 770 -38.54 -1.81 32.31
CA THR A 770 -40.00 -1.98 32.24
C THR A 770 -40.39 -2.99 31.15
N PRO A 771 -41.17 -4.04 31.48
CA PRO A 771 -41.79 -4.89 30.46
C PRO A 771 -42.96 -4.15 29.80
N ILE A 772 -42.84 -3.85 28.52
CA ILE A 772 -43.85 -3.13 27.74
C ILE A 772 -44.64 -4.11 26.89
N GLN A 773 -45.97 -3.94 26.82
CA GLN A 773 -46.79 -4.80 25.97
C GLN A 773 -46.62 -4.42 24.50
N CYS A 774 -46.27 -5.41 23.68
CA CYS A 774 -46.12 -5.25 22.25
C CYS A 774 -47.12 -6.12 21.51
N LYS A 775 -47.74 -5.54 20.49
CA LYS A 775 -48.72 -6.18 19.61
C LYS A 775 -48.08 -6.44 18.26
N MET A 776 -48.04 -7.69 17.84
CA MET A 776 -47.64 -8.12 16.49
C MET A 776 -48.90 -8.57 15.74
N THR A 777 -49.17 -7.99 14.58
CA THR A 777 -50.35 -8.34 13.77
C THR A 777 -49.93 -8.71 12.35
N LEU A 778 -50.23 -9.94 11.96
CA LEU A 778 -50.19 -10.37 10.56
C LEU A 778 -51.48 -9.94 9.88
N THR A 779 -51.37 -9.29 8.73
CA THR A 779 -52.48 -8.99 7.83
C THR A 779 -52.28 -9.76 6.54
N TYR A 780 -53.29 -10.53 6.13
CA TYR A 780 -53.27 -11.37 4.93
C TYR A 780 -54.66 -11.50 4.33
N TYR A 781 -54.74 -11.86 3.05
CA TYR A 781 -56.01 -12.01 2.34
C TYR A 781 -56.36 -13.48 2.16
N LYS A 782 -57.60 -13.85 2.47
CA LYS A 782 -58.14 -15.18 2.18
C LYS A 782 -59.53 -15.03 1.55
N ASP A 783 -59.75 -15.68 0.41
CA ASP A 783 -61.00 -15.62 -0.34
C ASP A 783 -61.46 -14.18 -0.70
N GLY A 784 -60.49 -13.26 -0.90
CA GLY A 784 -60.75 -11.85 -1.21
C GLY A 784 -61.06 -10.97 0.00
N GLU A 785 -61.13 -11.53 1.21
CA GLU A 785 -61.33 -10.79 2.45
C GLU A 785 -60.02 -10.63 3.24
N GLU A 786 -59.79 -9.44 3.79
CA GLU A 786 -58.68 -9.20 4.72
C GLU A 786 -58.94 -9.95 6.04
N LYS A 787 -57.95 -10.73 6.46
CA LYS A 787 -57.92 -11.44 7.74
C LYS A 787 -56.68 -11.00 8.51
N THR A 788 -56.79 -11.03 9.83
CA THR A 788 -55.67 -10.70 10.71
C THR A 788 -55.44 -11.78 11.75
N PHE A 789 -54.17 -11.95 12.12
CA PHE A 789 -53.77 -12.70 13.29
C PHE A 789 -52.96 -11.80 14.21
N THR A 790 -53.35 -11.69 15.48
CA THR A 790 -52.67 -10.85 16.46
C THR A 790 -52.07 -11.69 17.57
N MET A 791 -50.84 -11.37 17.94
CA MET A 791 -50.18 -11.86 19.14
C MET A 791 -49.68 -10.70 20.01
N ASN A 792 -49.92 -10.79 21.31
CA ASN A 792 -49.34 -9.89 22.29
C ASN A 792 -48.17 -10.58 22.99
N LYS A 793 -47.04 -9.87 23.11
CA LYS A 793 -45.87 -10.35 23.84
C LYS A 793 -45.25 -9.18 24.60
N PRO A 794 -44.92 -9.34 25.90
CA PRO A 794 -44.13 -8.33 26.59
C PRO A 794 -42.70 -8.30 26.04
N MET A 795 -42.15 -7.11 25.88
CA MET A 795 -40.75 -6.86 25.54
C MET A 795 -40.12 -6.01 26.64
N LYS A 796 -38.93 -6.38 27.10
CA LYS A 796 -38.22 -5.61 28.13
C LYS A 796 -37.60 -4.37 27.49
N VAL A 797 -37.93 -3.20 28.01
CA VAL A 797 -37.28 -1.93 27.64
C VAL A 797 -36.47 -1.46 28.84
N LEU A 798 -35.17 -1.29 28.61
CA LEU A 798 -34.23 -0.88 29.65
C LEU A 798 -34.32 0.63 29.88
N SER A 799 -33.93 1.08 31.08
CA SER A 799 -33.92 2.49 31.44
C SER A 799 -33.21 3.37 30.39
N ARG A 800 -33.64 4.62 30.25
CA ARG A 800 -32.99 5.64 29.41
C ARG A 800 -31.55 5.94 29.80
N ASP A 801 -31.20 5.68 31.06
CA ASP A 801 -29.84 5.87 31.56
C ASP A 801 -29.01 4.59 31.35
N ALA A 802 -29.59 3.48 30.85
CA ALA A 802 -28.92 2.18 30.81
C ALA A 802 -27.94 2.01 29.63
N ILE A 803 -26.79 1.41 29.91
CA ILE A 803 -25.75 1.06 28.93
C ILE A 803 -25.20 -0.35 29.21
N VAL A 804 -24.64 -0.99 28.18
CA VAL A 804 -23.79 -2.18 28.33
C VAL A 804 -22.47 -1.92 27.62
N TRP A 805 -21.39 -2.41 28.22
CA TRP A 805 -20.02 -2.16 27.78
C TRP A 805 -19.46 -3.23 26.84
N ASP A 806 -20.33 -3.85 26.03
CA ASP A 806 -19.94 -4.78 24.96
C ASP A 806 -19.25 -4.06 23.80
N ASN A 807 -19.67 -2.83 23.55
CA ASN A 807 -19.07 -1.89 22.63
C ASN A 807 -19.06 -0.50 23.28
N THR A 808 -17.87 -0.06 23.71
CA THR A 808 -17.66 1.22 24.38
C THR A 808 -18.09 2.43 23.52
N ALA A 809 -18.15 2.29 22.19
CA ALA A 809 -18.68 3.34 21.30
C ALA A 809 -20.15 3.70 21.56
N ARG A 810 -20.89 2.82 22.26
CA ARG A 810 -22.28 3.05 22.69
C ARG A 810 -22.44 4.28 23.59
N LEU A 811 -21.38 4.72 24.28
CA LEU A 811 -21.41 5.97 25.05
C LEU A 811 -21.79 7.18 24.18
N ALA A 812 -21.57 7.11 22.85
CA ALA A 812 -21.99 8.15 21.91
C ALA A 812 -23.50 8.44 21.93
N ASN A 813 -24.35 7.48 22.34
CA ASN A 813 -25.78 7.72 22.52
C ASN A 813 -26.06 8.86 23.53
N PHE A 814 -25.16 9.08 24.50
CA PHE A 814 -25.27 10.08 25.57
C PHE A 814 -24.60 11.42 25.24
N ILE A 815 -23.83 11.49 24.14
CA ILE A 815 -23.09 12.70 23.73
C ILE A 815 -24.02 13.70 23.02
N THR A 816 -24.72 14.52 23.80
CA THR A 816 -25.90 15.31 23.38
C THR A 816 -25.58 16.78 23.09
N VAL A 817 -24.89 17.03 21.96
CA VAL A 817 -24.35 18.38 21.62
C VAL A 817 -25.39 19.46 21.30
N LYS A 818 -26.65 19.10 21.04
CA LYS A 818 -27.74 20.03 20.66
C LYS A 818 -28.64 20.43 21.84
N ASP A 819 -28.20 20.13 23.05
CA ASP A 819 -28.98 20.31 24.27
C ASP A 819 -28.91 21.75 24.82
N THR A 820 -30.04 22.34 25.21
CA THR A 820 -30.12 23.75 25.65
C THR A 820 -29.20 24.07 26.83
N PRO A 821 -29.18 23.32 27.95
CA PRO A 821 -28.26 23.62 29.07
C PRO A 821 -26.78 23.49 28.69
N ILE A 822 -26.45 22.60 27.74
CA ILE A 822 -25.09 22.47 27.19
C ILE A 822 -24.74 23.70 26.37
N GLY A 823 -25.66 24.17 25.52
CA GLY A 823 -25.49 25.37 24.71
C GLY A 823 -25.27 26.63 25.56
N GLU A 824 -26.05 26.79 26.63
CA GLU A 824 -25.92 27.92 27.56
C GLU A 824 -24.62 27.86 28.37
N PHE A 825 -24.23 26.68 28.88
CA PHE A 825 -22.94 26.51 29.58
C PHE A 825 -21.76 26.80 28.65
N LYS A 826 -21.84 26.35 27.40
CA LYS A 826 -20.84 26.64 26.37
C LYS A 826 -20.68 28.14 26.13
N ALA A 827 -21.80 28.84 25.96
CA ALA A 827 -21.80 30.28 25.72
C ALA A 827 -21.20 31.04 26.91
N PHE A 828 -21.50 30.62 28.14
CA PHE A 828 -20.88 31.16 29.36
C PHE A 828 -19.36 30.99 29.36
N ALA A 829 -18.85 29.77 29.16
CA ALA A 829 -17.41 29.50 29.22
C ALA A 829 -16.63 30.23 28.11
N GLN A 830 -17.10 30.17 26.86
CA GLN A 830 -16.44 30.82 25.73
C GLN A 830 -16.56 32.36 25.77
N GLY A 831 -17.57 32.90 26.45
CA GLY A 831 -17.71 34.34 26.66
C GLY A 831 -16.54 34.99 27.39
N GLU A 832 -15.78 34.22 28.18
CA GLU A 832 -14.61 34.69 28.93
C GLU A 832 -13.32 34.74 28.09
N GLU A 833 -13.26 34.04 26.95
CA GLU A 833 -12.04 33.89 26.15
C GLU A 833 -11.41 35.25 25.76
N LYS A 834 -12.24 36.22 25.35
CA LYS A 834 -11.78 37.57 24.98
C LYS A 834 -11.14 38.34 26.13
N LYS A 835 -11.47 38.02 27.39
CA LYS A 835 -10.92 38.71 28.58
C LYS A 835 -9.54 38.17 28.98
N ILE A 836 -9.12 37.05 28.38
CA ILE A 836 -7.81 36.43 28.60
C ILE A 836 -6.70 37.33 28.02
N GLY A 837 -6.92 37.90 26.83
CA GLY A 837 -5.94 38.74 26.14
C GLY A 837 -4.65 37.98 25.81
N ASP A 838 -3.54 38.69 25.74
CA ASP A 838 -2.21 38.19 25.30
C ASP A 838 -1.68 36.98 26.11
N ALA A 839 -2.26 36.70 27.29
CA ALA A 839 -1.92 35.49 28.04
C ALA A 839 -2.24 34.21 27.23
N GLY A 840 -3.28 34.24 26.39
CA GLY A 840 -3.70 33.11 25.57
C GLY A 840 -2.79 32.83 24.37
N ASP A 841 -1.96 33.79 23.95
CA ASP A 841 -1.15 33.68 22.71
C ASP A 841 -0.08 32.58 22.78
N ASN A 842 0.30 32.16 24.00
CA ASN A 842 1.36 31.18 24.23
C ASN A 842 0.88 29.71 24.20
N VAL A 843 -0.42 29.48 23.96
CA VAL A 843 -1.02 28.15 23.90
C VAL A 843 -1.92 28.02 22.67
N ASN A 844 -2.03 26.82 22.12
CA ASN A 844 -2.91 26.57 20.98
C ASN A 844 -4.38 26.91 21.32
N ALA A 845 -5.12 27.48 20.37
CA ALA A 845 -6.50 27.93 20.58
C ALA A 845 -7.47 26.79 20.99
N LYS A 846 -7.26 25.57 20.47
CA LYS A 846 -8.05 24.40 20.86
C LYS A 846 -7.70 23.92 22.28
N LEU A 847 -6.41 23.97 22.66
CA LEU A 847 -5.98 23.72 24.04
C LEU A 847 -6.60 24.73 25.01
N LEU A 848 -6.61 26.02 24.64
CA LEU A 848 -7.26 27.08 25.41
C LEU A 848 -8.76 26.82 25.59
N THR A 849 -9.45 26.38 24.54
CA THR A 849 -10.87 26.01 24.59
C THR A 849 -11.11 24.84 25.54
N GLY A 850 -10.27 23.80 25.51
CA GLY A 850 -10.34 22.67 26.44
C GLY A 850 -10.11 23.09 27.90
N LEU A 851 -9.10 23.93 28.15
CA LEU A 851 -8.81 24.51 29.46
C LEU A 851 -9.97 25.37 29.99
N LEU A 852 -10.61 26.16 29.12
CA LEU A 852 -11.76 26.97 29.47
C LEU A 852 -12.92 26.13 30.01
N PHE A 853 -13.24 25.02 29.35
CA PHE A 853 -14.27 24.10 29.85
C PHE A 853 -13.87 23.43 31.16
N TRP A 854 -12.60 23.01 31.29
CA TRP A 854 -12.09 22.43 32.53
C TRP A 854 -12.27 23.38 33.72
N GLU A 855 -11.79 24.62 33.59
CA GLU A 855 -11.89 25.62 34.65
C GLU A 855 -13.34 26.05 34.89
N ALA A 856 -14.17 26.18 33.86
CA ALA A 856 -15.58 26.51 33.99
C ALA A 856 -16.35 25.43 34.76
N LEU A 857 -16.09 24.14 34.49
CA LEU A 857 -16.69 23.02 35.23
C LEU A 857 -16.23 22.99 36.68
N GLY A 858 -14.93 23.19 36.91
CA GLY A 858 -14.37 23.29 38.26
C GLY A 858 -14.90 24.49 39.04
N ASP A 859 -15.18 25.61 38.38
CA ASP A 859 -15.78 26.82 38.97
C ASP A 859 -17.27 26.65 39.26
N HIS A 860 -17.99 25.96 38.38
CA HIS A 860 -19.37 25.55 38.61
C HIS A 860 -19.49 24.52 39.75
N GLY A 861 -18.38 23.89 40.14
CA GLY A 861 -18.30 22.95 41.26
C GLY A 861 -18.59 21.50 40.87
N VAL A 862 -18.39 21.14 39.59
CA VAL A 862 -18.50 19.75 39.14
C VAL A 862 -17.38 18.91 39.77
N SER A 863 -17.72 17.74 40.30
CA SER A 863 -16.80 16.86 41.02
C SER A 863 -16.98 15.40 40.65
N TYR A 864 -15.91 14.61 40.77
CA TYR A 864 -15.98 13.16 40.60
C TYR A 864 -16.61 12.48 41.82
N GLN A 865 -17.55 11.58 41.56
CA GLN A 865 -18.19 10.74 42.56
C GLN A 865 -18.20 9.30 42.05
N ALA A 866 -17.45 8.42 42.69
CA ALA A 866 -17.39 7.01 42.31
C ALA A 866 -18.76 6.33 42.47
N ASP A 867 -19.18 5.55 41.46
CA ASP A 867 -20.41 4.76 41.52
C ASP A 867 -20.30 3.62 42.56
N PRO A 868 -21.21 3.55 43.55
CA PRO A 868 -21.20 2.49 44.55
C PRO A 868 -21.76 1.13 44.07
N VAL A 869 -22.39 1.03 42.88
CA VAL A 869 -23.16 -0.16 42.46
C VAL A 869 -22.53 -0.93 41.30
N SER A 870 -22.11 -0.27 40.22
CA SER A 870 -21.61 -0.90 38.99
C SER A 870 -20.45 -0.13 38.34
N ALA A 871 -19.56 0.47 39.15
CA ALA A 871 -18.41 1.24 38.65
C ALA A 871 -17.75 0.56 37.44
N TYR A 872 -17.47 1.32 36.38
CA TYR A 872 -16.85 0.87 35.12
C TYR A 872 -15.72 -0.18 35.31
N ALA A 873 -14.88 0.00 36.33
CA ALA A 873 -13.80 -0.90 36.72
C ALA A 873 -14.25 -2.33 37.11
N SER A 874 -15.43 -2.46 37.73
CA SER A 874 -16.00 -3.73 38.20
C SER A 874 -16.63 -4.55 37.07
N VAL A 875 -17.19 -3.89 36.05
CA VAL A 875 -17.94 -4.51 34.95
C VAL A 875 -17.04 -5.21 33.92
N LYS A 876 -15.88 -4.63 33.58
CA LYS A 876 -14.94 -5.21 32.60
C LYS A 876 -14.16 -6.43 33.14
N SER A 877 -14.22 -6.70 34.44
CA SER A 877 -13.46 -7.77 35.10
C SER A 877 -14.17 -9.15 35.08
N THR A 878 -15.44 -9.20 34.64
CA THR A 878 -16.22 -10.45 34.61
C THR A 878 -16.75 -10.72 33.20
N GLN A 879 -16.67 -11.96 32.71
CA GLN A 879 -17.12 -12.37 31.37
C GLN A 879 -18.65 -12.35 31.16
N ASN A 880 -19.40 -11.69 32.07
CA ASN A 880 -20.85 -11.56 31.99
C ASN A 880 -21.20 -10.12 31.59
N LEU A 881 -22.11 -9.93 30.62
CA LEU A 881 -22.65 -8.62 30.25
C LEU A 881 -23.33 -7.98 31.47
N VAL A 882 -22.67 -7.05 32.16
CA VAL A 882 -23.26 -6.29 33.27
C VAL A 882 -23.92 -5.02 32.71
N LEU A 883 -25.14 -4.75 33.16
CA LEU A 883 -25.89 -3.54 32.87
C LEU A 883 -25.38 -2.40 33.77
N ASP A 884 -25.08 -1.25 33.18
CA ASP A 884 -24.57 -0.06 33.88
C ASP A 884 -25.45 1.17 33.56
N THR A 885 -25.25 2.30 34.23
CA THR A 885 -26.03 3.53 34.02
C THR A 885 -25.17 4.77 33.79
N VAL A 886 -25.44 5.50 32.71
CA VAL A 886 -24.81 6.77 32.35
C VAL A 886 -25.82 7.91 32.45
N GLN A 887 -25.44 8.99 33.10
CA GLN A 887 -26.16 10.24 33.16
C GLN A 887 -26.01 11.05 31.87
N PHE A 888 -27.12 11.61 31.37
CA PHE A 888 -27.03 12.60 30.31
C PHE A 888 -26.27 13.86 30.79
N PRO A 889 -25.43 14.48 29.94
CA PRO A 889 -24.64 15.65 30.27
C PRO A 889 -25.38 16.79 30.99
N ARG A 890 -26.64 17.09 30.62
CA ARG A 890 -27.48 18.08 31.33
C ARG A 890 -27.74 17.72 32.80
N LYS A 891 -27.86 16.43 33.11
CA LYS A 891 -28.08 15.92 34.48
C LYS A 891 -26.79 16.04 35.28
N THR A 892 -25.66 15.64 34.71
CA THR A 892 -24.32 15.80 35.31
C THR A 892 -24.01 17.27 35.63
N LEU A 893 -24.29 18.20 34.71
CA LEU A 893 -24.13 19.64 34.93
C LEU A 893 -25.01 20.19 36.07
N ARG A 894 -26.25 19.69 36.17
CA ARG A 894 -27.21 20.11 37.18
C ARG A 894 -26.87 19.55 38.57
N LEU A 895 -26.51 18.26 38.64
CA LEU A 895 -26.14 17.59 39.89
C LEU A 895 -24.75 17.98 40.38
N LYS A 896 -23.88 18.46 39.47
CA LYS A 896 -22.48 18.80 39.75
C LYS A 896 -21.65 17.61 40.24
N SER A 897 -22.10 16.40 39.94
CA SER A 897 -21.35 15.19 40.19
C SER A 897 -21.66 14.11 39.15
N GLY A 898 -20.68 13.24 38.93
CA GLY A 898 -20.76 12.06 38.07
C GLY A 898 -19.53 11.18 38.29
N ASP A 899 -19.63 9.92 37.88
CA ASP A 899 -18.50 8.99 37.82
C ASP A 899 -17.70 9.17 36.51
N CYS A 900 -16.86 8.19 36.15
CA CYS A 900 -15.92 8.36 35.04
C CYS A 900 -16.60 8.44 33.68
N ASP A 901 -17.63 7.64 33.43
CA ASP A 901 -18.41 7.62 32.20
C ASP A 901 -19.39 8.80 32.11
N ASP A 902 -20.00 9.22 33.23
CA ASP A 902 -20.80 10.45 33.30
C ASP A 902 -19.98 11.69 32.89
N LEU A 903 -18.79 11.83 33.50
CA LEU A 903 -17.91 12.96 33.23
C LEU A 903 -17.32 12.87 31.82
N THR A 904 -16.95 11.67 31.35
CA THR A 904 -16.47 11.46 29.98
C THR A 904 -17.53 11.89 28.96
N ALA A 905 -18.79 11.49 29.15
CA ALA A 905 -19.90 11.91 28.30
C ALA A 905 -20.11 13.43 28.31
N LEU A 906 -20.00 14.07 29.50
CA LEU A 906 -20.10 15.52 29.64
C LEU A 906 -18.98 16.27 28.91
N PHE A 907 -17.72 15.90 29.14
CA PHE A 907 -16.57 16.54 28.49
C PHE A 907 -16.60 16.35 26.97
N ALA A 908 -16.84 15.13 26.49
CA ALA A 908 -16.96 14.86 25.06
C ALA A 908 -18.09 15.68 24.41
N THR A 909 -19.21 15.87 25.13
CA THR A 909 -20.33 16.71 24.68
C THR A 909 -19.93 18.17 24.58
N LEU A 910 -19.25 18.72 25.58
CA LEU A 910 -18.79 20.12 25.58
C LEU A 910 -17.77 20.35 24.47
N PHE A 911 -16.78 19.47 24.33
CA PHE A 911 -15.77 19.53 23.26
C PHE A 911 -16.40 19.51 21.87
N GLU A 912 -17.23 18.51 21.56
CA GLU A 912 -17.89 18.43 20.25
C GLU A 912 -18.86 19.60 20.02
N SER A 913 -19.54 20.11 21.05
CA SER A 913 -20.43 21.28 20.93
C SER A 913 -19.69 22.59 20.62
N ALA A 914 -18.38 22.64 20.94
CA ALA A 914 -17.48 23.77 20.68
C ALA A 914 -16.63 23.57 19.41
N GLY A 915 -16.78 22.44 18.71
CA GLY A 915 -16.01 22.12 17.50
C GLY A 915 -14.65 21.47 17.77
N LEU A 916 -14.32 21.14 19.02
CA LEU A 916 -13.18 20.30 19.35
C LEU A 916 -13.51 18.85 18.96
N HIS A 917 -12.70 18.27 18.09
CA HIS A 917 -12.86 16.87 17.68
C HIS A 917 -12.40 15.97 18.83
N ALA A 918 -13.32 15.23 19.42
CA ALA A 918 -13.09 14.40 20.59
C ALA A 918 -12.99 12.90 20.23
N ALA A 919 -12.28 12.16 21.07
CA ALA A 919 -12.21 10.71 21.06
C ALA A 919 -12.24 10.18 22.50
N LEU A 920 -12.82 9.00 22.71
CA LEU A 920 -12.84 8.30 23.99
C LEU A 920 -11.59 7.43 24.09
N LEU A 921 -11.03 7.36 25.30
CA LEU A 921 -9.92 6.50 25.66
C LEU A 921 -10.43 5.38 26.55
N ASP A 922 -10.56 4.18 25.99
CA ASP A 922 -11.07 3.01 26.68
C ASP A 922 -9.93 2.13 27.20
N TYR A 923 -9.70 2.19 28.51
CA TYR A 923 -8.74 1.36 29.22
C TYR A 923 -9.40 0.11 29.84
N PRO A 924 -8.60 -0.89 30.24
CA PRO A 924 -9.07 -1.96 31.13
C PRO A 924 -9.57 -1.39 32.47
N GLY A 925 -10.88 -1.19 32.59
CA GLY A 925 -11.53 -0.73 33.82
C GLY A 925 -11.45 0.77 34.09
N HIS A 926 -11.06 1.58 33.10
CA HIS A 926 -11.16 3.05 33.16
C HIS A 926 -11.54 3.66 31.80
N ILE A 927 -12.17 4.84 31.80
CA ILE A 927 -12.50 5.57 30.57
C ILE A 927 -12.19 7.06 30.74
N ALA A 928 -11.63 7.65 29.70
CA ALA A 928 -11.29 9.07 29.63
C ALA A 928 -11.63 9.66 28.25
N VAL A 929 -11.32 10.94 28.06
CA VAL A 929 -11.53 11.65 26.80
C VAL A 929 -10.26 12.36 26.35
N MET A 930 -10.09 12.48 25.04
CA MET A 930 -9.08 13.36 24.45
C MET A 930 -9.69 14.22 23.35
N PHE A 931 -9.02 15.32 23.00
CA PHE A 931 -9.40 16.18 21.88
C PHE A 931 -8.21 16.56 21.00
N ASP A 932 -8.48 16.72 19.70
CA ASP A 932 -7.51 17.09 18.68
C ASP A 932 -7.13 18.57 18.76
N THR A 933 -5.82 18.85 18.77
CA THR A 933 -5.29 20.22 18.72
C THR A 933 -5.20 20.75 17.28
N GLY A 934 -5.23 19.87 16.28
CA GLY A 934 -5.01 20.19 14.86
C GLY A 934 -3.54 20.39 14.48
N GLU A 935 -2.62 20.33 15.44
CA GLU A 935 -1.20 20.57 15.20
C GLU A 935 -0.45 19.27 14.93
N THR A 936 0.46 19.31 13.96
CA THR A 936 1.39 18.20 13.66
C THR A 936 2.73 18.35 14.39
N ASP A 937 2.94 19.49 15.05
CA ASP A 937 4.13 19.82 15.84
C ASP A 937 3.73 20.06 17.29
N ALA A 938 4.32 19.30 18.23
CA ALA A 938 4.04 19.42 19.66
C ALA A 938 4.39 20.82 20.18
N ASN A 939 5.39 21.48 19.58
CA ASN A 939 5.79 22.82 19.99
C ASN A 939 4.70 23.87 19.73
N ALA A 940 3.90 23.68 18.67
CA ALA A 940 2.78 24.55 18.31
C ALA A 940 1.58 24.36 19.23
N VAL A 941 1.47 23.22 19.93
CA VAL A 941 0.38 22.96 20.89
C VAL A 941 0.51 23.81 22.15
N GLY A 942 1.73 24.05 22.62
CA GLY A 942 1.97 24.76 23.89
C GLY A 942 2.31 23.86 25.07
N LEU A 943 2.47 22.55 24.87
CA LEU A 943 2.77 21.55 25.91
C LEU A 943 4.00 20.71 25.54
N PRO A 944 4.67 20.09 26.52
CA PRO A 944 5.68 19.07 26.24
C PRO A 944 5.09 17.89 25.46
N GLU A 945 5.85 17.31 24.54
CA GLU A 945 5.39 16.18 23.71
C GLU A 945 4.98 14.96 24.55
N GLU A 946 5.66 14.73 25.67
CA GLU A 946 5.30 13.70 26.65
C GLU A 946 4.08 14.08 27.53
N SER A 947 3.39 15.16 27.25
CA SER A 947 2.04 15.42 27.76
C SER A 947 0.97 15.24 26.68
N LEU A 948 1.36 14.85 25.46
CA LEU A 948 0.48 14.73 24.30
C LEU A 948 0.37 13.27 23.83
N ILE A 949 -0.71 13.00 23.11
CA ILE A 949 -0.99 11.72 22.46
C ILE A 949 -0.99 11.95 20.95
N LYS A 950 -0.11 11.25 20.21
CA LYS A 950 -0.07 11.36 18.74
C LYS A 950 -1.07 10.40 18.11
N TYR A 951 -2.06 10.93 17.39
CA TYR A 951 -3.14 10.15 16.77
C TYR A 951 -3.59 10.82 15.46
N ASN A 952 -3.80 10.05 14.39
CA ASN A 952 -4.19 10.54 13.05
C ASN A 952 -3.32 11.70 12.50
N ASN A 953 -2.01 11.62 12.74
CA ASN A 953 -1.00 12.59 12.29
C ASN A 953 -1.08 13.98 12.96
N THR A 954 -1.90 14.16 14.00
CA THR A 954 -1.93 15.36 14.85
C THR A 954 -1.65 15.00 16.31
N PHE A 955 -1.41 16.03 17.13
CA PHE A 955 -1.29 15.89 18.59
C PHE A 955 -2.65 16.12 19.27
N TRP A 956 -2.98 15.23 20.20
CA TRP A 956 -4.20 15.22 20.98
C TRP A 956 -3.86 15.43 22.45
N VAL A 957 -4.78 16.09 23.17
CA VAL A 957 -4.68 16.31 24.61
C VAL A 957 -5.65 15.37 25.29
N GLY A 958 -5.10 14.37 26.00
CA GLY A 958 -5.86 13.52 26.91
C GLY A 958 -6.22 14.27 28.18
N VAL A 959 -7.44 14.06 28.69
CA VAL A 959 -7.94 14.69 29.90
C VAL A 959 -8.49 13.62 30.84
N GLU A 960 -7.84 13.44 31.98
CA GLU A 960 -8.33 12.58 33.07
C GLU A 960 -9.52 13.27 33.75
N VAL A 961 -10.73 12.92 33.33
CA VAL A 961 -11.96 13.61 33.73
C VAL A 961 -12.28 13.46 35.22
N THR A 962 -11.79 12.40 35.87
CA THR A 962 -12.00 12.18 37.32
C THR A 962 -11.24 13.20 38.19
N MET A 963 -10.32 13.94 37.60
CA MET A 963 -9.57 15.02 38.25
C MET A 963 -10.23 16.39 38.13
N VAL A 964 -11.46 16.48 37.59
CA VAL A 964 -12.18 17.77 37.44
C VAL A 964 -12.18 18.57 38.75
N GLY A 965 -11.88 19.87 38.62
CA GLY A 965 -11.68 20.78 39.77
C GLY A 965 -10.27 20.79 40.36
N LYS A 966 -9.36 19.90 39.91
CA LYS A 966 -7.91 19.97 40.20
C LYS A 966 -7.17 20.76 39.11
N ASN A 967 -5.85 20.87 39.26
CA ASN A 967 -4.98 21.51 38.27
C ASN A 967 -5.08 20.79 36.91
N PHE A 968 -5.32 21.56 35.84
CA PHE A 968 -5.48 21.03 34.49
C PHE A 968 -4.24 20.35 33.94
N TYR A 969 -3.05 20.89 34.23
CA TYR A 969 -1.78 20.28 33.79
C TYR A 969 -1.61 18.87 34.36
N ASP A 970 -1.91 18.71 35.65
CA ASP A 970 -1.80 17.41 36.32
C ASP A 970 -2.75 16.38 35.71
N ALA A 971 -3.97 16.79 35.32
CA ALA A 971 -4.94 15.91 34.65
C ALA A 971 -4.46 15.47 33.27
N ILE A 972 -3.83 16.36 32.50
CA ILE A 972 -3.25 16.04 31.19
C ILE A 972 -2.05 15.11 31.34
N VAL A 973 -1.13 15.42 32.25
CA VAL A 973 0.08 14.62 32.48
C VAL A 973 -0.29 13.23 32.97
N TYR A 974 -1.24 13.13 33.89
CA TYR A 974 -1.74 11.85 34.38
C TYR A 974 -2.31 11.00 33.25
N GLU A 975 -3.18 11.58 32.41
CA GLU A 975 -3.78 10.86 31.28
C GLU A 975 -2.73 10.44 30.24
N ALA A 976 -1.79 11.32 29.91
CA ALA A 976 -0.72 11.01 28.97
C ALA A 976 0.18 9.87 29.48
N ASP A 977 0.46 9.84 30.79
CA ASP A 977 1.21 8.75 31.43
C ASP A 977 0.40 7.44 31.46
N LEU A 978 -0.90 7.51 31.78
CA LEU A 978 -1.80 6.35 31.74
C LEU A 978 -1.91 5.76 30.33
N TYR A 979 -2.06 6.61 29.32
CA TYR A 979 -2.07 6.24 27.91
C TYR A 979 -0.79 5.51 27.52
N ARG A 980 0.39 6.04 27.88
CA ARG A 980 1.66 5.37 27.56
C ARG A 980 1.82 4.02 28.26
N LYS A 981 1.48 3.95 29.55
CA LYS A 981 1.57 2.70 30.32
C LYS A 981 0.62 1.63 29.80
N SER A 982 -0.49 2.04 29.20
CA SER A 982 -1.54 1.15 28.70
C SER A 982 -1.61 1.12 27.17
N ALA A 983 -0.57 1.57 26.46
CA ALA A 983 -0.61 1.78 25.01
C ALA A 983 -0.94 0.51 24.20
N ALA A 984 -0.66 -0.67 24.76
CA ALA A 984 -1.00 -1.96 24.16
C ALA A 984 -2.49 -2.36 24.33
N ASP A 985 -3.16 -1.80 25.35
CA ASP A 985 -4.48 -2.24 25.81
C ASP A 985 -5.57 -1.16 25.65
N VAL A 986 -5.18 0.11 25.52
CA VAL A 986 -6.11 1.24 25.33
C VAL A 986 -6.72 1.22 23.94
N LYS A 987 -8.04 1.39 23.85
CA LYS A 987 -8.74 1.57 22.58
C LYS A 987 -9.14 3.03 22.42
N ILE A 988 -8.79 3.60 21.27
CA ILE A 988 -9.23 4.94 20.88
C ILE A 988 -10.53 4.83 20.08
N ILE A 989 -11.54 5.57 20.51
CA ILE A 989 -12.86 5.57 19.87
C ILE A 989 -13.18 6.99 19.45
N ASP A 990 -13.09 7.24 18.15
CA ASP A 990 -13.46 8.52 17.55
C ASP A 990 -14.95 8.80 17.79
N VAL A 991 -15.27 9.93 18.44
CA VAL A 991 -16.66 10.24 18.83
C VAL A 991 -17.55 10.45 17.60
N ARG A 992 -17.03 11.06 16.53
CA ARG A 992 -17.82 11.33 15.31
C ARG A 992 -18.17 10.04 14.59
N THR A 993 -17.22 9.12 14.50
CA THR A 993 -17.43 7.77 13.94
C THR A 993 -18.36 6.95 14.82
N ALA A 994 -18.21 7.01 16.14
CA ALA A 994 -19.09 6.32 17.08
C ALA A 994 -20.55 6.79 16.96
N ARG A 995 -20.78 8.08 16.71
CA ARG A 995 -22.13 8.65 16.49
C ARG A 995 -22.81 8.14 15.22
N ASP A 996 -22.05 7.72 14.21
CA ASP A 996 -22.61 7.12 12.99
C ASP A 996 -23.11 5.68 13.21
N GLU A 997 -22.66 5.01 14.27
CA GLU A 997 -23.12 3.69 14.69
C GLU A 997 -24.14 3.78 15.83
N PHE A 998 -23.89 4.68 16.79
CA PHE A 998 -24.67 4.90 18.01
C PHE A 998 -25.15 6.35 18.03
N GLU A 999 -26.22 6.62 17.27
CA GLU A 999 -26.74 7.97 17.12
C GLU A 999 -27.14 8.58 18.48
N PRO A 1000 -26.69 9.80 18.82
CA PRO A 1000 -27.09 10.48 20.05
C PRO A 1000 -28.61 10.61 20.18
N VAL A 1001 -29.09 10.49 21.41
CA VAL A 1001 -30.50 10.76 21.70
C VAL A 1001 -30.87 12.22 21.40
N THR A 1002 -32.12 12.44 21.04
CA THR A 1002 -32.69 13.78 20.91
C THR A 1002 -33.58 14.03 22.13
N LEU A 1003 -32.98 14.61 23.16
CA LEU A 1003 -33.70 14.95 24.39
C LEU A 1003 -34.70 16.08 24.13
N PRO A 1004 -35.87 16.08 24.79
CA PRO A 1004 -36.79 17.23 24.76
C PRO A 1004 -36.12 18.50 25.29
N ASP A 1005 -36.51 19.65 24.74
CA ASP A 1005 -36.05 20.95 25.22
C ASP A 1005 -36.44 21.17 26.69
N THR A 1006 -35.58 21.86 27.43
CA THR A 1006 -35.77 22.21 28.84
C THR A 1006 -35.13 23.57 29.12
N GLU A 1007 -35.63 24.28 30.13
CA GLU A 1007 -34.96 25.48 30.62
C GLU A 1007 -33.58 25.13 31.20
N ALA A 1008 -32.61 26.02 30.97
CA ALA A 1008 -31.24 25.92 31.46
C ALA A 1008 -31.02 26.78 32.71
N ASP A 1009 -30.14 26.35 33.60
CA ASP A 1009 -29.66 27.17 34.71
C ASP A 1009 -28.87 28.38 34.18
N LYS A 1010 -28.87 29.50 34.91
CA LYS A 1010 -28.00 30.64 34.60
C LYS A 1010 -26.59 30.38 35.12
N PHE A 1011 -25.60 30.51 34.24
CA PHE A 1011 -24.18 30.33 34.57
C PHE A 1011 -23.48 31.69 34.63
N GLU A 1012 -22.88 32.02 35.78
CA GLU A 1012 -22.12 33.25 36.00
C GLU A 1012 -20.91 32.97 36.90
N SER A 1013 -19.79 33.65 36.64
CA SER A 1013 -18.58 33.57 37.48
C SER A 1013 -17.86 34.91 37.53
N ALA A 1014 -17.44 35.31 38.74
CA ALA A 1014 -16.59 36.48 38.94
C ALA A 1014 -15.08 36.15 38.87
N GLY A 1015 -14.71 34.86 38.90
CA GLY A 1015 -13.32 34.41 39.07
C GLY A 1015 -12.75 33.60 37.89
N LEU A 1016 -13.58 33.13 36.95
CA LEU A 1016 -13.16 32.21 35.87
C LEU A 1016 -11.99 32.76 35.02
N THR A 1017 -12.06 34.02 34.58
CA THR A 1017 -10.96 34.65 33.81
C THR A 1017 -9.62 34.60 34.57
N ALA A 1018 -9.62 34.83 35.88
CA ALA A 1018 -8.39 34.81 36.68
C ALA A 1018 -7.83 33.39 36.81
N ARG A 1019 -8.69 32.40 37.06
CA ARG A 1019 -8.32 30.98 37.11
C ARG A 1019 -7.68 30.49 35.81
N VAL A 1020 -8.27 30.85 34.67
CA VAL A 1020 -7.74 30.46 33.35
C VAL A 1020 -6.36 31.08 33.11
N LYS A 1021 -6.15 32.36 33.47
CA LYS A 1021 -4.82 33.00 33.36
C LYS A 1021 -3.77 32.34 34.25
N GLU A 1022 -4.14 31.97 35.47
CA GLU A 1022 -3.25 31.24 36.39
C GLU A 1022 -2.91 29.85 35.84
N ALA A 1023 -3.89 29.13 35.31
CA ALA A 1023 -3.68 27.83 34.68
C ALA A 1023 -2.74 27.93 33.46
N ILE A 1024 -2.92 28.92 32.58
CA ILE A 1024 -2.01 29.17 31.45
C ILE A 1024 -0.58 29.41 31.94
N ALA A 1025 -0.41 30.26 32.97
CA ALA A 1025 0.91 30.54 33.53
C ALA A 1025 1.58 29.26 34.10
N ALA A 1026 0.80 28.40 34.75
CA ALA A 1026 1.28 27.10 35.24
C ALA A 1026 1.71 26.17 34.09
N LEU A 1027 0.93 26.10 33.00
CA LEU A 1027 1.28 25.31 31.81
C LEU A 1027 2.59 25.80 31.18
N THR A 1028 2.76 27.11 31.02
CA THR A 1028 3.98 27.71 30.47
C THR A 1028 5.21 27.42 31.36
N ALA A 1029 5.07 27.55 32.67
CA ALA A 1029 6.15 27.27 33.61
C ALA A 1029 6.56 25.78 33.62
N ALA A 1030 5.58 24.88 33.61
CA ALA A 1030 5.84 23.44 33.58
C ALA A 1030 6.54 23.02 32.28
N ARG A 1031 6.10 23.56 31.14
CA ARG A 1031 6.77 23.36 29.84
C ARG A 1031 8.23 23.81 29.87
N TYR A 1032 8.49 25.01 30.39
CA TYR A 1032 9.83 25.56 30.48
C TYR A 1032 10.77 24.66 31.32
N GLU A 1033 10.35 24.24 32.51
CA GLU A 1033 11.17 23.38 33.37
C GLU A 1033 11.42 21.99 32.77
N HIS A 1034 10.42 21.42 32.10
CA HIS A 1034 10.61 20.14 31.39
C HIS A 1034 11.66 20.25 30.29
N LEU A 1035 11.52 21.23 29.40
CA LEU A 1035 12.43 21.41 28.26
C LEU A 1035 13.84 21.78 28.70
N LYS A 1036 13.97 22.62 29.73
CA LYS A 1036 15.24 22.94 30.36
C LYS A 1036 15.95 21.70 30.89
N LYS A 1037 15.21 20.79 31.54
CA LYS A 1037 15.75 19.51 32.02
C LYS A 1037 16.12 18.58 30.87
N TYR A 1038 15.25 18.46 29.86
CA TYR A 1038 15.44 17.58 28.71
C TYR A 1038 16.70 17.94 27.91
N TYR A 1039 16.77 19.18 27.41
CA TYR A 1039 17.95 19.65 26.67
C TYR A 1039 19.17 19.78 27.59
N GLY A 1040 18.97 20.11 28.87
CA GLY A 1040 20.05 20.10 29.85
C GLY A 1040 20.70 18.72 30.03
N ASN A 1041 19.93 17.63 29.93
CA ASN A 1041 20.48 16.27 29.96
C ASN A 1041 21.24 15.93 28.69
N ILE A 1042 20.71 16.27 27.51
CA ILE A 1042 21.42 16.09 26.23
C ILE A 1042 22.77 16.82 26.27
N LEU A 1043 22.77 18.05 26.77
CA LEU A 1043 23.98 18.88 26.88
C LEU A 1043 24.94 18.45 27.99
N ARG A 1044 24.53 17.59 28.92
CA ARG A 1044 25.46 16.95 29.87
C ARG A 1044 26.28 15.86 29.20
N GLU A 1045 25.64 15.10 28.31
CA GLU A 1045 26.30 14.01 27.57
C GLU A 1045 27.06 14.54 26.36
N THR A 1046 26.48 15.51 25.65
CA THR A 1046 27.04 16.15 24.46
C THR A 1046 26.97 17.68 24.59
N PRO A 1047 27.92 18.32 25.30
CA PRO A 1047 27.88 19.76 25.58
C PRO A 1047 27.84 20.68 24.35
N ASP A 1048 28.36 20.19 23.21
CA ASP A 1048 28.46 20.92 21.95
C ASP A 1048 27.38 20.50 20.94
N ASP A 1049 26.28 19.91 21.40
CA ASP A 1049 25.13 19.61 20.55
C ASP A 1049 24.45 20.90 20.09
N ILE A 1050 24.38 21.09 18.76
CA ILE A 1050 24.01 22.35 18.14
C ILE A 1050 22.50 22.57 18.24
N GLU A 1051 21.71 21.54 17.98
CA GLU A 1051 20.25 21.61 17.98
C GLU A 1051 19.72 21.77 19.41
N ALA A 1052 20.30 21.06 20.37
CA ALA A 1052 19.95 21.18 21.77
C ALA A 1052 20.29 22.57 22.34
N ASN A 1053 21.48 23.11 22.03
CA ASN A 1053 21.83 24.48 22.45
C ASN A 1053 20.93 25.53 21.78
N LEU A 1054 20.68 25.41 20.47
CA LEU A 1054 19.82 26.36 19.75
C LEU A 1054 18.40 26.38 20.33
N THR A 1055 17.82 25.19 20.52
CA THR A 1055 16.44 25.04 20.99
C THR A 1055 16.29 25.48 22.45
N LEU A 1056 17.20 25.07 23.33
CA LEU A 1056 17.21 25.53 24.72
C LEU A 1056 17.40 27.05 24.83
N GLY A 1057 18.22 27.63 23.97
CA GLY A 1057 18.43 29.08 23.91
C GLY A 1057 17.15 29.86 23.57
N ILE A 1058 16.35 29.36 22.61
CA ILE A 1058 15.05 29.96 22.26
C ILE A 1058 14.11 29.91 23.48
N TYR A 1059 14.02 28.77 24.16
CA TYR A 1059 13.16 28.64 25.34
C TYR A 1059 13.59 29.52 26.51
N HIS A 1060 14.89 29.68 26.73
CA HIS A 1060 15.39 30.67 27.69
C HIS A 1060 14.98 32.09 27.31
N ALA A 1061 15.02 32.45 26.02
CA ALA A 1061 14.59 33.76 25.55
C ALA A 1061 13.09 34.00 25.76
N ASP A 1062 12.24 33.02 25.45
CA ASP A 1062 10.78 33.10 25.65
C ASP A 1062 10.41 33.25 27.12
N TYR A 1063 11.17 32.61 28.02
CA TYR A 1063 11.01 32.74 29.46
C TYR A 1063 11.77 33.95 30.07
N LYS A 1064 12.29 34.84 29.22
CA LYS A 1064 13.03 36.07 29.61
C LYS A 1064 14.33 35.82 30.38
N ALA A 1065 14.90 34.61 30.30
CA ALA A 1065 16.22 34.23 30.80
C ALA A 1065 17.29 34.55 29.74
N TYR A 1066 17.47 35.83 29.44
CA TYR A 1066 18.24 36.30 28.27
C TYR A 1066 19.73 35.97 28.35
N ASP A 1067 20.32 35.92 29.54
CA ASP A 1067 21.74 35.59 29.72
C ASP A 1067 22.03 34.12 29.40
N GLU A 1068 21.17 33.21 29.86
CA GLU A 1068 21.22 31.79 29.56
C GLU A 1068 20.99 31.54 28.06
N ALA A 1069 20.02 32.26 27.46
CA ALA A 1069 19.76 32.21 26.02
C ALA A 1069 20.98 32.62 25.19
N ALA A 1070 21.61 33.75 25.53
CA ALA A 1070 22.81 34.23 24.86
C ALA A 1070 23.98 33.23 25.00
N GLY A 1071 24.14 32.60 26.17
CA GLY A 1071 25.14 31.56 26.41
C GLY A 1071 24.95 30.34 25.50
N CYS A 1072 23.71 29.88 25.33
CA CYS A 1072 23.35 28.79 24.43
C CYS A 1072 23.66 29.10 22.97
N PHE A 1073 23.23 30.26 22.46
CA PHE A 1073 23.53 30.65 21.08
C PHE A 1073 25.04 30.88 20.85
N GLY A 1074 25.76 31.39 21.85
CA GLY A 1074 27.21 31.54 21.81
C GLY A 1074 27.94 30.20 21.62
N LYS A 1075 27.49 29.13 22.29
CA LYS A 1075 28.04 27.78 22.11
C LYS A 1075 27.81 27.24 20.70
N VAL A 1076 26.63 27.49 20.12
CA VAL A 1076 26.35 27.13 18.71
C VAL A 1076 27.34 27.83 17.78
N LEU A 1077 27.54 29.14 17.96
CA LEU A 1077 28.43 29.93 17.09
C LEU A 1077 29.91 29.62 17.28
N ALA A 1078 30.33 29.11 18.43
CA ALA A 1078 31.70 28.64 18.65
C ALA A 1078 32.06 27.45 17.73
N LYS A 1079 31.06 26.64 17.34
CA LYS A 1079 31.23 25.46 16.50
C LYS A 1079 30.82 25.71 15.05
N GLU A 1080 29.73 26.44 14.85
CA GLU A 1080 29.24 26.89 13.55
C GLU A 1080 29.16 28.42 13.50
N PRO A 1081 30.27 29.10 13.15
CA PRO A 1081 30.34 30.56 13.14
C PRO A 1081 29.33 31.25 12.21
N PHE A 1082 28.77 30.49 11.27
CA PHE A 1082 27.77 30.95 10.29
C PHE A 1082 26.43 30.22 10.46
N ASN A 1083 26.04 29.86 11.69
CA ASN A 1083 24.70 29.33 11.95
C ASN A 1083 23.67 30.48 11.96
N ALA A 1084 22.82 30.54 10.93
CA ALA A 1084 21.89 31.65 10.72
C ALA A 1084 20.86 31.80 11.84
N ALA A 1085 20.32 30.69 12.35
CA ALA A 1085 19.32 30.70 13.41
C ALA A 1085 19.89 31.24 14.73
N ALA A 1086 21.09 30.81 15.13
CA ALA A 1086 21.75 31.32 16.33
C ALA A 1086 22.11 32.82 16.21
N LEU A 1087 22.59 33.25 15.04
CA LEU A 1087 22.85 34.66 14.75
C LEU A 1087 21.56 35.50 14.79
N ASN A 1088 20.47 35.03 14.17
CA ASN A 1088 19.19 35.71 14.17
C ASN A 1088 18.62 35.87 15.59
N ASN A 1089 18.67 34.80 16.39
CA ASN A 1089 18.16 34.83 17.76
C ASN A 1089 19.00 35.71 18.70
N LEU A 1090 20.34 35.75 18.55
CA LEU A 1090 21.17 36.75 19.25
C LEU A 1090 20.81 38.18 18.83
N GLY A 1091 20.50 38.39 17.55
CA GLY A 1091 19.96 39.66 17.06
C GLY A 1091 18.64 40.03 17.76
N ASN A 1092 17.72 39.07 17.92
CA ASN A 1092 16.45 39.26 18.63
C ASN A 1092 16.65 39.66 20.11
N LEU A 1093 17.60 39.02 20.80
CA LEU A 1093 17.95 39.37 22.17
C LEU A 1093 18.46 40.82 22.27
N ARG A 1094 19.45 41.18 21.44
CA ARG A 1094 20.01 42.55 21.40
C ARG A 1094 18.98 43.60 21.01
N PHE A 1095 18.06 43.26 20.11
CA PHE A 1095 16.96 44.13 19.74
C PHE A 1095 16.03 44.41 20.93
N THR A 1096 15.70 43.38 21.71
CA THR A 1096 14.85 43.49 22.91
C THR A 1096 15.52 44.30 24.02
N GLU A 1097 16.84 44.20 24.16
CA GLU A 1097 17.65 45.03 25.08
C GLU A 1097 17.81 46.49 24.62
N GLY A 1098 17.33 46.86 23.43
CA GLY A 1098 17.49 48.20 22.84
C GLY A 1098 18.86 48.46 22.21
N LYS A 1099 19.71 47.44 22.07
CA LYS A 1099 21.05 47.52 21.45
C LYS A 1099 20.96 47.30 19.94
N TYR A 1100 20.36 48.28 19.25
CA TYR A 1100 20.00 48.13 17.83
C TYR A 1100 21.19 47.98 16.88
N ASP A 1101 22.32 48.63 17.15
CA ASP A 1101 23.52 48.49 16.32
C ASP A 1101 24.10 47.06 16.38
N GLU A 1102 24.20 46.48 17.58
CA GLU A 1102 24.62 45.09 17.75
C GLU A 1102 23.62 44.11 17.11
N ALA A 1103 22.32 44.35 17.29
CA ALA A 1103 21.28 43.53 16.67
C ALA A 1103 21.39 43.54 15.14
N LYS A 1104 21.66 44.71 14.53
CA LYS A 1104 21.87 44.83 13.08
C LYS A 1104 23.05 44.01 12.60
N GLU A 1105 24.18 43.99 13.33
CA GLU A 1105 25.32 43.17 12.94
C GLU A 1105 24.99 41.67 12.94
N PHE A 1106 24.28 41.20 13.95
CA PHE A 1106 23.88 39.79 14.06
C PHE A 1106 22.90 39.40 12.95
N TYR A 1107 21.85 40.19 12.72
CA TYR A 1107 20.93 39.95 11.60
C TYR A 1107 21.65 39.98 10.25
N PHE A 1108 22.56 40.92 10.04
CA PHE A 1108 23.32 40.98 8.79
C PHE A 1108 24.21 39.74 8.60
N LYS A 1109 24.87 39.25 9.65
CA LYS A 1109 25.61 37.97 9.60
C LYS A 1109 24.66 36.80 9.32
N ALA A 1110 23.49 36.77 9.94
CA ALA A 1110 22.47 35.75 9.69
C ALA A 1110 22.02 35.74 8.21
N THR A 1111 21.81 36.90 7.58
CA THR A 1111 21.46 36.97 6.15
C THR A 1111 22.55 36.46 5.21
N LYS A 1112 23.82 36.44 5.66
CA LYS A 1112 24.93 35.85 4.89
C LYS A 1112 25.02 34.33 5.09
N ALA A 1113 24.64 33.87 6.28
CA ALA A 1113 24.62 32.47 6.65
C ALA A 1113 23.45 31.71 6.01
N ASP A 1114 22.26 32.32 6.02
CA ASP A 1114 21.08 31.83 5.31
C ASP A 1114 20.39 33.00 4.60
N PRO A 1115 20.69 33.22 3.32
CA PRO A 1115 20.08 34.30 2.55
C PRO A 1115 18.62 34.03 2.15
N PHE A 1116 18.08 32.83 2.40
CA PHE A 1116 16.73 32.40 2.00
C PHE A 1116 15.69 32.55 3.10
N ASP A 1117 16.10 32.90 4.31
CA ASP A 1117 15.21 33.11 5.43
C ASP A 1117 14.59 34.52 5.39
N GLY A 1118 13.34 34.61 4.91
CA GLY A 1118 12.57 35.85 4.82
C GLY A 1118 12.41 36.56 6.17
N GLN A 1119 12.32 35.79 7.27
CA GLN A 1119 12.17 36.32 8.62
C GLN A 1119 13.43 37.06 9.09
N VAL A 1120 14.62 36.58 8.71
CA VAL A 1120 15.89 37.27 9.02
C VAL A 1120 15.98 38.61 8.29
N TRP A 1121 15.55 38.67 7.03
CA TRP A 1121 15.48 39.92 6.27
C TRP A 1121 14.46 40.90 6.86
N LEU A 1122 13.30 40.40 7.32
CA LEU A 1122 12.30 41.21 8.00
C LEU A 1122 12.83 41.80 9.32
N ASN A 1123 13.58 41.01 10.09
CA ASN A 1123 14.24 41.48 11.31
C ASN A 1123 15.29 42.56 11.01
N LEU A 1124 16.04 42.41 9.91
CA LEU A 1124 17.00 43.43 9.46
C LEU A 1124 16.31 44.73 9.01
N ALA A 1125 15.12 44.63 8.41
CA ALA A 1125 14.26 45.78 8.11
C ALA A 1125 13.80 46.45 9.41
N ARG A 1126 13.29 45.66 10.36
CA ARG A 1126 12.78 46.13 11.67
C ARG A 1126 13.84 46.91 12.45
N VAL A 1127 15.07 46.38 12.57
CA VAL A 1127 16.16 47.08 13.26
C VAL A 1127 16.62 48.33 12.51
N SER A 1128 16.62 48.32 11.18
CA SER A 1128 16.97 49.50 10.39
C SER A 1128 15.98 50.64 10.59
N GLY A 1129 14.69 50.33 10.85
CA GLY A 1129 13.68 51.30 11.21
C GLY A 1129 13.95 51.96 12.56
N LYS A 1130 14.33 51.17 13.57
CA LYS A 1130 14.74 51.70 14.89
C LYS A 1130 15.99 52.58 14.82
N LEU A 1131 16.89 52.31 13.86
CA LEU A 1131 18.07 53.12 13.57
C LEU A 1131 17.81 54.31 12.61
N GLY A 1132 16.56 54.54 12.20
CA GLY A 1132 16.18 55.66 11.32
C GLY A 1132 16.61 55.54 9.85
N LYS A 1133 17.04 54.36 9.38
CA LYS A 1133 17.51 54.12 8.01
C LYS A 1133 16.37 53.72 7.07
N LYS A 1134 15.57 54.70 6.64
CA LYS A 1134 14.34 54.47 5.86
C LYS A 1134 14.56 53.71 4.53
N GLU A 1135 15.67 53.96 3.84
CA GLU A 1135 15.99 53.26 2.58
C GLU A 1135 16.28 51.77 2.81
N ASP A 1136 17.05 51.45 3.86
CA ASP A 1136 17.36 50.08 4.28
C ASP A 1136 16.08 49.31 4.66
N VAL A 1137 15.15 49.96 5.36
CA VAL A 1137 13.85 49.34 5.77
C VAL A 1137 13.10 48.84 4.55
N LYS A 1138 12.90 49.71 3.55
CA LYS A 1138 12.16 49.36 2.34
C LYS A 1138 12.87 48.22 1.59
N MET A 1139 14.18 48.36 1.39
CA MET A 1139 14.97 47.36 0.65
C MET A 1139 14.91 45.98 1.30
N PHE A 1140 15.07 45.89 2.63
CA PHE A 1140 15.05 44.61 3.34
C PHE A 1140 13.64 44.05 3.48
N ALA A 1141 12.62 44.89 3.69
CA ALA A 1141 11.23 44.47 3.74
C ALA A 1141 10.74 43.92 2.40
N ASP A 1142 11.08 44.59 1.29
CA ASP A 1142 10.79 44.11 -0.07
C ASP A 1142 11.47 42.75 -0.34
N LYS A 1143 12.68 42.57 0.19
CA LYS A 1143 13.41 41.29 0.08
C LYS A 1143 12.79 40.18 0.93
N ALA A 1144 12.34 40.49 2.14
CA ALA A 1144 11.64 39.53 3.00
C ALA A 1144 10.34 39.03 2.34
N VAL A 1145 9.53 39.92 1.79
CA VAL A 1145 8.26 39.58 1.12
C VAL A 1145 8.48 38.73 -0.14
N LYS A 1146 9.58 38.98 -0.88
CA LYS A 1146 9.94 38.15 -2.03
C LYS A 1146 10.31 36.72 -1.65
N LEU A 1147 10.90 36.52 -0.47
CA LEU A 1147 11.29 35.21 0.02
C LEU A 1147 10.13 34.50 0.72
N GLU A 1148 9.24 35.25 1.38
CA GLU A 1148 8.10 34.71 2.11
C GLU A 1148 6.89 35.66 1.99
N GLU A 1149 5.94 35.33 1.09
CA GLU A 1149 4.80 36.19 0.76
C GLU A 1149 3.90 36.50 1.97
N GLY A 1150 3.84 35.59 2.96
CA GLY A 1150 3.09 35.75 4.20
C GLY A 1150 3.53 36.95 5.06
N LEU A 1151 4.73 37.50 4.82
CA LEU A 1151 5.27 38.65 5.57
C LEU A 1151 4.80 40.01 5.04
N GLY A 1152 3.96 40.04 4.00
CA GLY A 1152 3.53 41.25 3.29
C GLY A 1152 2.90 42.33 4.17
N ASP A 1153 2.07 41.95 5.14
CA ASP A 1153 1.38 42.93 6.00
C ASP A 1153 2.30 43.54 7.05
N MET A 1154 3.21 42.76 7.64
CA MET A 1154 4.22 43.28 8.56
C MET A 1154 5.23 44.19 7.83
N ALA A 1155 5.64 43.83 6.62
CA ALA A 1155 6.53 44.65 5.79
C ALA A 1155 5.91 46.01 5.43
N LYS A 1156 4.60 46.04 5.12
CA LYS A 1156 3.85 47.28 4.87
C LYS A 1156 3.74 48.14 6.12
N MET A 1157 3.55 47.55 7.30
CA MET A 1157 3.52 48.29 8.57
C MET A 1157 4.87 48.93 8.90
N LEU A 1158 5.98 48.22 8.67
CA LEU A 1158 7.33 48.75 8.92
C LEU A 1158 7.74 49.87 7.94
N SER A 1159 7.16 49.87 6.74
CA SER A 1159 7.45 50.85 5.69
C SER A 1159 6.62 52.13 5.79
N LYS A 1160 5.59 52.16 6.65
CA LYS A 1160 4.79 53.34 6.99
C LYS A 1160 5.41 54.05 8.19
#